data_AF-A0A2W4SQM3-F1
#
_entry.id   AF-A0A2W4SQM3-F1
#
_cell.length_a   1.000
_cell.length_b   1.000
_cell.length_c   1.000
_cell.angle_alpha   90.00
_cell.angle_beta   90.00
_cell.angle_gamma   90.00
#
_symmetry.space_group_name_H-M   'P 1'
#
loop_
_entity.id
_entity.type
_entity.pdbx_description
1 polymer ?
#
loop_
_entity_poly.entity_id
_entity_poly.type
_entity_poly.pdbx_seq_one_letter_code
_entity_poly.pdbx_strand_id
1 'polypeptide(L)'
;MLPGVTRMARLAAATALASSLAYVLAFAGTASAQTPSAKPQDRMVVDARELVYDNDKKTVSAVGDVQILYQGRTIEADKVTYDQAGKRVVATGNARITEANGTVITGDRFNLTDDFRDGFIDSLRVVNPDKTRFSAPRAERTDGETFIFEKGIYTACEPCKDNPEKPPLWQVRAARIIHKKAEQTIYYEEARLEFLGVPMAYMPYMSGPDSTVKRKSGFLSPKFINTGALGFGVGLPYFINLAPNYDVTVTPTYMSRQGLLGQVEWRHRLMNGSYTVRASGIFQQEKEAFLAAPLGAGDDTFRGSVETNGKFFINPRWSFGWNASMSTDRWFYKNYRILNEGVSSTTYLQESISTAYLNGQSANAWFDMRGYYFQPLTSTDWQKQQPVVLPVIDYNKRVHKPSFLGGELTFNANVTHLTRDAAAFQQLPQQTAYLVSGTTSAGTGYSLYDGCAVYRKDSCLIRGLAGNVARATAEVSWRRNFIDPIGQVWTPYASVRADIFSVNPDTTGYPNSNVRTIADTSDEVFGRAMPAIGLMYRYPFVAKTSWGTHIIEPVAQIVARPNETSSLRVANEDAQSLVFDANNLFEWSGKFSGYNRVEGGTRANVGALYTGRFGKEGFANLLLGQSYHLGGRNSFATGDLLNTGLDSGLETDTSDIVARAQVSPFAGLFLTGATRLNQTTFETQRIDAAATYATSVVSASIGYGRYEPQPNLGIYRRREGVSLSGSLLVTPNWRLRAGVLFDLDKYKYDREVRSAQYANWLASPSTIAIPKYTDTGLFQTASTSFGINYTDECTVFDVSYSQSYADRQSGATKDTRTVMFRLELRTLGELSYSQNLGGNASTGDGVTSSQ
;
A
#
# COMPACT_ATOMS: atom_id res chain seq x y z
N MET A 1 -8.16 -15.75 -31.90
CA MET A 1 -7.00 -15.25 -32.66
C MET A 1 -7.53 -14.30 -33.72
N LEU A 2 -7.34 -12.99 -33.56
CA LEU A 2 -7.98 -11.94 -34.35
C LEU A 2 -7.06 -11.48 -35.51
N PRO A 3 -7.59 -11.23 -36.73
CA PRO A 3 -6.78 -10.94 -37.93
C PRO A 3 -6.10 -9.55 -37.96
N GLY A 4 -6.20 -8.73 -36.90
CA GLY A 4 -5.64 -7.38 -36.84
C GLY A 4 -4.17 -7.30 -36.40
N VAL A 5 -3.65 -8.33 -35.72
CA VAL A 5 -2.30 -8.32 -35.12
C VAL A 5 -1.18 -8.54 -36.18
N THR A 6 -1.53 -9.06 -37.35
CA THR A 6 -0.56 -9.47 -38.38
C THR A 6 0.01 -8.32 -39.22
N ARG A 7 -0.50 -7.09 -39.11
CA ARG A 7 0.02 -5.94 -39.89
C ARG A 7 0.97 -5.01 -39.11
N MET A 8 0.99 -5.00 -37.79
CA MET A 8 1.94 -4.19 -36.99
C MET A 8 3.18 -4.96 -36.51
N ALA A 9 3.14 -6.30 -36.44
CA ALA A 9 4.23 -7.11 -35.90
C ALA A 9 5.46 -7.27 -36.82
N ARG A 10 5.41 -6.82 -38.08
CA ARG A 10 6.48 -7.05 -39.08
C ARG A 10 7.54 -5.95 -39.19
N LEU A 11 7.43 -4.84 -38.47
CA LEU A 11 8.41 -3.73 -38.51
C LEU A 11 9.22 -3.53 -37.22
N ALA A 12 8.83 -4.13 -36.09
CA ALA A 12 9.52 -3.96 -34.80
C ALA A 12 10.54 -5.08 -34.46
N ALA A 13 10.59 -6.15 -35.27
CA ALA A 13 11.35 -7.37 -34.95
C ALA A 13 12.75 -7.49 -35.61
N ALA A 14 13.23 -6.46 -36.31
CA ALA A 14 14.43 -6.56 -37.16
C ALA A 14 15.73 -5.93 -36.60
N THR A 15 15.76 -5.41 -35.36
CA THR A 15 16.95 -4.70 -34.83
C THR A 15 17.44 -5.16 -33.44
N ALA A 16 16.94 -6.28 -32.90
CA ALA A 16 17.28 -6.73 -31.54
C ALA A 16 17.94 -8.13 -31.44
N LEU A 17 18.48 -8.66 -32.54
CA LEU A 17 19.03 -10.02 -32.62
C LEU A 17 20.41 -10.02 -33.31
N ALA A 18 21.38 -9.28 -32.78
CA ALA A 18 22.78 -9.37 -33.23
C ALA A 18 23.81 -8.82 -32.22
N SER A 19 23.73 -9.15 -30.92
CA SER A 19 24.86 -8.91 -29.99
C SER A 19 24.59 -9.44 -28.58
N SER A 20 24.71 -10.76 -28.37
CA SER A 20 25.04 -11.34 -27.05
C SER A 20 25.15 -12.87 -27.14
N LEU A 21 26.18 -13.36 -27.83
CA LEU A 21 26.52 -14.79 -27.80
C LEU A 21 28.04 -14.97 -27.91
N ALA A 22 28.77 -14.51 -26.90
CA ALA A 22 30.15 -14.88 -26.62
C ALA A 22 30.55 -14.27 -25.28
N TYR A 23 30.40 -15.01 -24.18
CA TYR A 23 31.23 -14.93 -22.95
C TYR A 23 30.66 -15.92 -21.92
N VAL A 24 30.78 -17.20 -22.21
CA VAL A 24 30.78 -18.27 -21.21
C VAL A 24 31.95 -19.16 -21.61
N LEU A 25 33.03 -19.12 -20.83
CA LEU A 25 34.10 -20.13 -20.68
C LEU A 25 35.38 -19.45 -20.16
N ALA A 26 35.52 -19.31 -18.85
CA ALA A 26 36.80 -19.32 -18.11
C ALA A 26 36.52 -19.20 -16.61
N PHE A 27 37.39 -19.82 -15.80
CA PHE A 27 37.34 -19.95 -14.33
C PHE A 27 36.52 -21.11 -13.77
N ALA A 28 36.89 -22.32 -14.17
CA ALA A 28 36.89 -23.44 -13.23
C ALA A 28 38.08 -23.25 -12.26
N GLY A 29 37.83 -22.61 -11.13
CA GLY A 29 38.77 -22.57 -10.00
C GLY A 29 38.62 -23.84 -9.17
N THR A 30 39.68 -24.66 -9.14
CA THR A 30 39.79 -25.87 -8.33
C THR A 30 39.80 -25.51 -6.84
N ALA A 31 38.64 -25.63 -6.18
CA ALA A 31 38.57 -25.61 -4.72
C ALA A 31 39.16 -26.93 -4.19
N SER A 32 40.39 -26.86 -3.70
CA SER A 32 41.01 -27.90 -2.90
C SER A 32 40.15 -28.11 -1.64
N ALA A 33 39.59 -29.31 -1.50
CA ALA A 33 38.97 -29.75 -0.27
C ALA A 33 40.06 -29.87 0.81
N GLN A 34 40.19 -28.84 1.65
CA GLN A 34 40.91 -28.96 2.91
C GLN A 34 40.14 -29.93 3.80
N THR A 35 40.76 -31.08 4.04
CA THR A 35 40.38 -32.01 5.10
C THR A 35 40.27 -31.21 6.41
N PRO A 36 39.19 -31.33 7.19
CA PRO A 36 39.11 -30.66 8.48
C PRO A 36 40.31 -31.11 9.31
N SER A 37 41.19 -30.17 9.68
CA SER A 37 42.15 -30.39 10.75
C SER A 37 41.36 -30.94 11.93
N ALA A 38 41.80 -32.08 12.47
CA ALA A 38 41.32 -32.57 13.75
C ALA A 38 41.38 -31.40 14.74
N LYS A 39 40.25 -31.09 15.37
CA LYS A 39 40.21 -30.08 16.42
C LYS A 39 41.30 -30.44 17.45
N PRO A 40 42.12 -29.48 17.90
CA PRO A 40 42.98 -29.70 19.05
C PRO A 40 42.12 -30.27 20.18
N GLN A 41 42.62 -31.25 20.94
CA GLN A 41 42.00 -31.57 22.22
C GLN A 41 42.04 -30.30 23.06
N ASP A 42 40.91 -29.62 23.18
CA ASP A 42 40.79 -28.40 23.97
C ASP A 42 41.21 -28.74 25.40
N ARG A 43 42.33 -28.17 25.83
CA ARG A 43 42.80 -28.30 27.22
C ARG A 43 41.88 -27.47 28.10
N MET A 44 41.37 -28.07 29.17
CA MET A 44 40.65 -27.34 30.21
C MET A 44 41.64 -26.41 30.92
N VAL A 45 41.40 -25.10 30.81
CA VAL A 45 42.17 -24.07 31.53
C VAL A 45 41.37 -23.69 32.75
N VAL A 46 42.00 -23.76 33.93
CA VAL A 46 41.39 -23.40 35.21
C VAL A 46 42.23 -22.29 35.82
N ASP A 47 41.59 -21.16 36.12
CA ASP A 47 42.14 -20.06 36.89
C ASP A 47 41.34 -19.91 38.20
N ALA A 48 42.02 -19.76 39.33
CA ALA A 48 41.43 -19.66 40.65
C ALA A 48 42.46 -19.13 41.65
N ARG A 49 42.01 -18.56 42.77
CA ARG A 49 42.92 -18.08 43.83
C ARG A 49 43.63 -19.23 44.55
N GLU A 50 42.94 -20.35 44.75
CA GLU A 50 43.47 -21.51 45.45
C GLU A 50 42.98 -22.82 44.80
N LEU A 51 43.87 -23.79 44.68
CA LEU A 51 43.59 -25.16 44.21
C LEU A 51 43.94 -26.14 45.33
N VAL A 52 42.93 -26.82 45.88
CA VAL A 52 43.05 -27.78 46.99
C VAL A 52 42.87 -29.20 46.45
N TYR A 53 43.88 -30.05 46.66
CA TYR A 53 43.85 -31.46 46.29
C TYR A 53 43.62 -32.32 47.54
N ASP A 54 42.49 -33.01 47.61
CA ASP A 54 42.18 -33.99 48.65
C ASP A 54 42.34 -35.40 48.04
N ASN A 55 43.52 -35.98 48.24
CA ASN A 55 43.89 -37.28 47.67
C ASN A 55 43.12 -38.45 48.31
N ASP A 56 42.68 -38.31 49.57
CA ASP A 56 41.94 -39.35 50.28
C ASP A 56 40.51 -39.48 49.74
N LYS A 57 39.87 -38.34 49.45
CA LYS A 57 38.53 -38.29 48.83
C LYS A 57 38.58 -38.27 47.30
N LYS A 58 39.77 -38.20 46.69
CA LYS A 58 39.97 -38.05 45.24
C LYS A 58 39.20 -36.86 44.65
N THR A 59 39.26 -35.72 45.34
CA THR A 59 38.59 -34.48 44.92
C THR A 59 39.58 -33.34 44.71
N VAL A 60 39.32 -32.49 43.71
CA VAL A 60 40.08 -31.27 43.42
C VAL A 60 39.14 -30.08 43.55
N SER A 61 39.42 -29.16 44.48
CA SER A 61 38.60 -27.95 44.68
C SER A 61 39.36 -26.70 44.25
N ALA A 62 38.84 -25.98 43.27
CA ALA A 62 39.23 -24.61 42.96
C ALA A 62 38.36 -23.65 43.78
N VAL A 63 38.98 -22.67 44.47
CA VAL A 63 38.29 -21.74 45.37
C VAL A 63 38.73 -20.30 45.10
N GLY A 64 37.75 -19.40 45.05
CA GLY A 64 37.94 -17.96 44.88
C GLY A 64 38.04 -17.55 43.41
N ASP A 65 37.01 -16.84 42.93
CA ASP A 65 36.88 -16.31 41.56
C ASP A 65 37.27 -17.33 40.47
N VAL A 66 36.75 -18.56 40.58
CA VAL A 66 37.14 -19.65 39.69
C VAL A 66 36.62 -19.37 38.29
N GLN A 67 37.51 -19.41 37.30
CA GLN A 67 37.19 -19.36 35.87
C GLN A 67 37.74 -20.60 35.16
N ILE A 68 36.84 -21.35 34.51
CA ILE A 68 37.21 -22.53 33.73
C ILE A 68 36.84 -22.28 32.27
N LEU A 69 37.82 -22.38 31.38
CA LEU A 69 37.62 -22.31 29.94
C LEU A 69 37.80 -23.69 29.32
N TYR A 70 36.75 -24.21 28.68
CA TYR A 70 36.77 -25.53 28.04
C TYR A 70 35.83 -25.58 26.83
N GLN A 71 36.34 -25.99 25.66
CA GLN A 71 35.58 -26.13 24.41
C GLN A 71 34.76 -24.88 24.01
N GLY A 72 35.32 -23.69 24.23
CA GLY A 72 34.64 -22.41 23.96
C GLY A 72 33.52 -22.05 24.94
N ARG A 73 33.36 -22.81 26.03
CA ARG A 73 32.49 -22.48 27.18
C ARG A 73 33.34 -21.87 28.29
N THR A 74 32.77 -20.89 28.99
CA THR A 74 33.38 -20.32 30.19
C THR A 74 32.48 -20.62 31.39
N ILE A 75 33.05 -21.20 32.45
CA ILE A 75 32.38 -21.46 33.72
C ILE A 75 32.99 -20.55 34.78
N GLU A 76 32.17 -19.83 35.52
CA GLU A 76 32.58 -18.94 36.59
C GLU A 76 31.85 -19.34 37.87
N ALA A 77 32.53 -19.43 39.01
CA ALA A 77 31.91 -19.70 40.31
C ALA A 77 32.83 -19.33 41.49
N ASP A 78 32.26 -19.23 42.69
CA ASP A 78 33.05 -18.99 43.92
C ASP A 78 33.89 -20.22 44.30
N LYS A 79 33.34 -21.42 44.08
CA LYS A 79 34.02 -22.70 44.31
C LYS A 79 33.61 -23.74 43.27
N VAL A 80 34.57 -24.46 42.71
CA VAL A 80 34.35 -25.61 41.82
C VAL A 80 35.05 -26.82 42.40
N THR A 81 34.31 -27.90 42.67
CA THR A 81 34.83 -29.17 43.17
C THR A 81 34.68 -30.24 42.11
N TYR A 82 35.79 -30.85 41.70
CA TYR A 82 35.83 -31.97 40.80
C TYR A 82 36.06 -33.28 41.58
N ASP A 83 35.06 -34.15 41.58
CA ASP A 83 35.15 -35.52 42.08
C ASP A 83 35.66 -36.44 40.96
N GLN A 84 36.89 -36.92 41.10
CA GLN A 84 37.54 -37.77 40.09
C GLN A 84 36.96 -39.20 40.07
N ALA A 85 36.47 -39.69 41.21
CA ALA A 85 35.90 -41.04 41.30
C ALA A 85 34.51 -41.09 40.64
N GLY A 86 33.69 -40.07 40.90
CA GLY A 86 32.36 -39.92 40.30
C GLY A 86 32.35 -39.26 38.92
N LYS A 87 33.47 -38.69 38.46
CA LYS A 87 33.58 -37.82 37.28
C LYS A 87 32.55 -36.68 37.27
N ARG A 88 32.37 -36.02 38.42
CA ARG A 88 31.38 -34.95 38.59
C ARG A 88 32.04 -33.64 38.97
N VAL A 89 31.58 -32.55 38.35
CA VAL A 89 31.98 -31.19 38.67
C VAL A 89 30.82 -30.48 39.37
N VAL A 90 31.08 -30.01 40.58
CA VAL A 90 30.14 -29.26 41.40
C VAL A 90 30.61 -27.82 41.53
N ALA A 91 29.94 -26.89 40.85
CA ALA A 91 30.18 -25.46 41.00
C ALA A 91 29.14 -24.85 41.95
N THR A 92 29.58 -24.08 42.94
CA THR A 92 28.73 -23.47 43.98
C THR A 92 29.12 -22.02 44.21
N GLY A 93 28.10 -21.17 44.39
CA GLY A 93 28.28 -19.74 44.63
C GLY A 93 28.49 -18.97 43.32
N ASN A 94 27.57 -18.05 43.01
CA ASN A 94 27.57 -17.23 41.79
C ASN A 94 27.86 -18.00 40.49
N ALA A 95 27.40 -19.25 40.39
CA ALA A 95 27.78 -20.14 39.31
C ALA A 95 27.15 -19.69 37.97
N ARG A 96 27.99 -19.53 36.95
CA ARG A 96 27.63 -19.02 35.63
C ARG A 96 28.34 -19.83 34.55
N ILE A 97 27.59 -20.26 33.53
CA ILE A 97 28.11 -20.85 32.31
C ILE A 97 27.75 -19.96 31.14
N THR A 98 28.76 -19.54 30.37
CA THR A 98 28.57 -18.91 29.07
C THR A 98 28.89 -19.94 27.98
N GLU A 99 27.86 -20.32 27.22
CA GLU A 99 27.96 -21.28 26.12
C GLU A 99 28.56 -20.63 24.86
N ALA A 100 29.12 -21.44 23.96
CA ALA A 100 29.79 -20.95 22.75
C ALA A 100 28.85 -20.18 21.78
N ASN A 101 27.54 -20.39 21.88
CA ASN A 101 26.53 -19.67 21.10
C ASN A 101 26.13 -18.31 21.72
N GLY A 102 26.70 -17.94 22.87
CA GLY A 102 26.37 -16.71 23.60
C GLY A 102 25.21 -16.87 24.59
N THR A 103 24.62 -18.05 24.76
CA THR A 103 23.65 -18.30 25.84
C THR A 103 24.36 -18.25 27.19
N VAL A 104 23.79 -17.49 28.13
CA VAL A 104 24.29 -17.38 29.51
C VAL A 104 23.34 -18.12 30.44
N ILE A 105 23.89 -19.05 31.23
CA ILE A 105 23.17 -19.85 32.22
C ILE A 105 23.74 -19.50 33.60
N THR A 106 22.89 -19.19 34.57
CA THR A 106 23.29 -18.88 35.96
C THR A 106 22.46 -19.68 36.94
N GLY A 107 22.98 -19.93 38.14
CA GLY A 107 22.30 -20.66 39.21
C GLY A 107 23.15 -20.78 40.48
N ASP A 108 22.58 -21.32 41.55
CA ASP A 108 23.24 -21.38 42.86
C ASP A 108 24.23 -22.54 42.94
N ARG A 109 23.87 -23.66 42.30
CA ARG A 109 24.65 -24.90 42.29
C ARG A 109 24.50 -25.61 40.95
N PHE A 110 25.63 -25.94 40.35
CA PHE A 110 25.72 -26.74 39.13
C PHE A 110 26.36 -28.05 39.54
N ASN A 111 25.70 -29.17 39.26
CA ASN A 111 26.25 -30.50 39.48
C ASN A 111 26.25 -31.24 38.15
N LEU A 112 27.36 -31.14 37.43
CA LEU A 112 27.52 -31.60 36.06
C LEU A 112 28.52 -32.76 35.98
N THR A 113 28.54 -33.47 34.85
CA THR A 113 29.61 -34.39 34.46
C THR A 113 30.89 -33.61 34.12
N ASP A 114 32.02 -34.31 34.06
CA ASP A 114 33.35 -33.74 33.75
C ASP A 114 33.48 -33.09 32.37
N ASP A 115 32.60 -33.45 31.43
CA ASP A 115 32.44 -32.83 30.11
C ASP A 115 31.38 -31.72 30.06
N PHE A 116 30.78 -31.39 31.21
CA PHE A 116 29.71 -30.42 31.41
C PHE A 116 28.46 -30.69 30.57
N ARG A 117 28.27 -31.92 30.07
CA ARG A 117 27.13 -32.26 29.20
C ARG A 117 25.87 -32.57 29.98
N ASP A 118 25.99 -33.26 31.11
CA ASP A 118 24.86 -33.82 31.84
C ASP A 118 24.87 -33.44 33.30
N GLY A 119 23.69 -33.40 33.93
CA GLY A 119 23.56 -33.12 35.35
C GLY A 119 22.39 -32.22 35.69
N PHE A 120 22.43 -31.57 36.84
CA PHE A 120 21.37 -30.69 37.31
C PHE A 120 21.88 -29.33 37.76
N ILE A 121 21.02 -28.33 37.64
CA ILE A 121 21.28 -26.95 38.02
C ILE A 121 20.13 -26.50 38.93
N ASP A 122 20.48 -26.04 40.12
CA ASP A 122 19.54 -25.46 41.09
C ASP A 122 19.43 -23.94 40.87
N SER A 123 18.21 -23.40 40.99
CA SER A 123 17.88 -21.98 40.77
C SER A 123 18.30 -21.45 39.38
N LEU A 124 18.00 -22.22 38.33
CA LEU A 124 18.39 -21.89 36.96
C LEU A 124 17.79 -20.57 36.48
N ARG A 125 18.62 -19.75 35.84
CA ARG A 125 18.22 -18.66 34.93
C ARG A 125 19.03 -18.75 33.64
N VAL A 126 18.37 -18.58 32.51
CA VAL A 126 18.97 -18.62 31.17
C VAL A 126 18.63 -17.33 30.44
N VAL A 127 19.62 -16.75 29.77
CA VAL A 127 19.45 -15.62 28.86
C VAL A 127 20.07 -15.99 27.52
N ASN A 128 19.25 -15.97 26.47
CA ASN A 128 19.67 -16.26 25.11
C ASN A 128 20.12 -14.99 24.36
N PRO A 129 20.87 -15.14 23.24
CA PRO A 129 21.31 -14.01 22.42
C PRO A 129 20.18 -13.15 21.84
N ASP A 130 19.01 -13.76 21.60
CA ASP A 130 17.80 -13.07 21.14
C ASP A 130 17.04 -12.33 22.26
N LYS A 131 17.61 -12.31 23.47
CA LYS A 131 17.05 -11.76 24.70
C LYS A 131 15.84 -12.52 25.26
N THR A 132 15.60 -13.76 24.84
CA THR A 132 14.64 -14.63 25.51
C THR A 132 15.21 -15.18 26.82
N ARG A 133 14.34 -15.41 27.80
CA ARG A 133 14.73 -15.79 29.16
C ARG A 133 13.96 -17.02 29.63
N PHE A 134 14.66 -17.91 30.33
CA PHE A 134 14.07 -19.03 31.04
C PHE A 134 14.47 -19.00 32.51
N SER A 135 13.60 -19.43 33.41
CA SER A 135 13.95 -19.67 34.82
C SER A 135 13.25 -20.89 35.38
N ALA A 136 13.88 -21.58 36.32
CA ALA A 136 13.32 -22.76 36.97
C ALA A 136 14.00 -23.03 38.32
N PRO A 137 13.27 -23.50 39.36
CA PRO A 137 13.89 -23.95 40.61
C PRO A 137 14.92 -25.07 40.41
N ARG A 138 14.67 -25.95 39.44
CA ARG A 138 15.59 -27.03 39.08
C ARG A 138 15.53 -27.28 37.58
N ALA A 139 16.70 -27.52 36.99
CA ALA A 139 16.79 -28.02 35.64
C ALA A 139 17.71 -29.23 35.55
N GLU A 140 17.38 -30.13 34.64
CA GLU A 140 18.13 -31.35 34.35
C GLU A 140 18.57 -31.34 32.89
N ARG A 141 19.81 -31.77 32.68
CA ARG A 141 20.45 -31.85 31.37
C ARG A 141 20.84 -33.31 31.14
N THR A 142 20.34 -33.89 30.05
CA THR A 142 20.52 -35.32 29.73
C THR A 142 20.99 -35.49 28.29
N ASP A 143 21.96 -36.38 28.10
CA ASP A 143 22.67 -36.71 26.85
C ASP A 143 23.30 -35.49 26.14
N GLY A 144 23.45 -34.36 26.84
CA GLY A 144 23.82 -33.05 26.28
C GLY A 144 22.80 -32.41 25.31
N GLU A 145 21.70 -33.10 25.01
CA GLU A 145 20.72 -32.75 23.97
C GLU A 145 19.37 -32.28 24.53
N THR A 146 18.99 -32.80 25.70
CA THR A 146 17.69 -32.50 26.32
C THR A 146 17.88 -31.68 27.59
N PHE A 147 17.16 -30.55 27.67
CA PHE A 147 17.05 -29.72 28.87
C PHE A 147 15.63 -29.77 29.39
N ILE A 148 15.46 -30.19 30.63
CA ILE A 148 14.17 -30.22 31.30
C ILE A 148 14.21 -29.19 32.41
N PHE A 149 13.28 -28.24 32.37
CA PHE A 149 13.09 -27.22 33.39
C PHE A 149 11.84 -27.59 34.19
N GLU A 150 12.01 -27.96 35.47
CA GLU A 150 10.88 -28.25 36.36
C GLU A 150 10.26 -26.94 36.86
N LYS A 151 8.94 -26.79 36.76
CA LYS A 151 8.22 -25.54 37.10
C LYS A 151 8.83 -24.33 36.38
N GLY A 152 9.16 -24.51 35.10
CA GLY A 152 9.85 -23.52 34.28
C GLY A 152 8.99 -22.32 33.92
N ILE A 153 9.64 -21.18 33.75
CA ILE A 153 9.06 -19.92 33.29
C ILE A 153 9.82 -19.45 32.04
N TYR A 154 9.08 -18.98 31.04
CA TYR A 154 9.60 -18.38 29.81
C TYR A 154 9.07 -16.96 29.61
N THR A 155 9.94 -16.02 29.21
CA THR A 155 9.51 -14.67 28.81
C THR A 155 10.50 -14.04 27.82
N ALA A 156 10.00 -13.20 26.91
CA ALA A 156 10.83 -12.33 26.09
C ALA A 156 11.03 -10.93 26.69
N CYS A 157 10.32 -10.60 27.78
CA CYS A 157 10.37 -9.30 28.43
C CYS A 157 11.60 -9.13 29.30
N GLU A 158 12.05 -7.89 29.48
CA GLU A 158 13.10 -7.58 30.44
C GLU A 158 12.54 -7.58 31.88
N PRO A 159 13.32 -8.02 32.89
CA PRO A 159 12.91 -7.86 34.28
C PRO A 159 12.69 -6.39 34.63
N CYS A 160 11.69 -6.10 35.47
CA CYS A 160 11.45 -4.74 35.94
C CYS A 160 12.68 -4.19 36.68
N LYS A 161 13.25 -3.08 36.19
CA LYS A 161 14.44 -2.45 36.78
C LYS A 161 14.23 -2.02 38.22
N ASP A 162 13.07 -1.43 38.52
CA ASP A 162 12.77 -0.84 39.83
C ASP A 162 12.31 -1.88 40.86
N ASN A 163 11.74 -3.00 40.40
CA ASN A 163 11.32 -4.10 41.26
C ASN A 163 11.53 -5.45 40.55
N PRO A 164 12.71 -6.06 40.68
CA PRO A 164 13.04 -7.32 40.02
C PRO A 164 12.17 -8.51 40.43
N GLU A 165 11.48 -8.44 41.57
CA GLU A 165 10.57 -9.50 42.05
C GLU A 165 9.20 -9.44 41.37
N LYS A 166 8.85 -8.30 40.75
CA LYS A 166 7.60 -8.15 40.02
C LYS A 166 7.62 -9.05 38.77
N PRO A 167 6.55 -9.84 38.52
CA PRO A 167 6.44 -10.60 37.28
C PRO A 167 6.55 -9.70 36.04
N PRO A 168 7.18 -10.17 34.95
CA PRO A 168 7.21 -9.46 33.68
C PRO A 168 5.78 -9.22 33.15
N LEU A 169 5.64 -8.33 32.16
CA LEU A 169 4.34 -7.98 31.57
C LEU A 169 3.57 -9.22 31.12
N TRP A 170 4.27 -10.16 30.47
CA TRP A 170 3.78 -11.51 30.23
C TRP A 170 4.87 -12.57 30.42
N GLN A 171 4.45 -13.78 30.77
CA GLN A 171 5.31 -14.97 30.83
C GLN A 171 4.50 -16.24 30.60
N VAL A 172 5.17 -17.31 30.21
CA VAL A 172 4.60 -18.65 30.17
C VAL A 172 5.18 -19.47 31.31
N ARG A 173 4.31 -19.89 32.25
CA ARG A 173 4.67 -20.79 33.34
C ARG A 173 4.19 -22.19 33.01
N ALA A 174 5.06 -23.19 33.07
CA ALA A 174 4.72 -24.57 32.74
C ALA A 174 5.16 -25.51 33.86
N ALA A 175 4.48 -26.66 34.00
CA ALA A 175 4.91 -27.70 34.93
C ALA A 175 6.27 -28.26 34.51
N ARG A 176 6.48 -28.44 33.20
CA ARG A 176 7.77 -28.78 32.59
C ARG A 176 7.97 -27.99 31.30
N ILE A 177 9.14 -27.40 31.14
CA ILE A 177 9.64 -26.93 29.84
C ILE A 177 10.69 -27.94 29.39
N ILE A 178 10.61 -28.43 28.15
CA ILE A 178 11.54 -29.42 27.60
C ILE A 178 12.14 -28.85 26.33
N HIS A 179 13.41 -28.47 26.39
CA HIS A 179 14.16 -28.02 25.23
C HIS A 179 14.95 -29.20 24.65
N LYS A 180 14.57 -29.64 23.45
CA LYS A 180 15.28 -30.67 22.69
C LYS A 180 16.09 -30.04 21.58
N LYS A 181 17.43 -30.01 21.73
CA LYS A 181 18.33 -29.38 20.76
C LYS A 181 18.35 -30.08 19.41
N ALA A 182 18.42 -31.41 19.39
CA ALA A 182 18.35 -32.21 18.16
C ALA A 182 17.09 -31.92 17.31
N GLU A 183 15.95 -31.64 17.94
CA GLU A 183 14.70 -31.31 17.26
C GLU A 183 14.53 -29.80 17.02
N GLN A 184 15.39 -28.95 17.62
CA GLN A 184 15.28 -27.50 17.65
C GLN A 184 13.88 -27.03 18.10
N THR A 185 13.33 -27.69 19.13
CA THR A 185 11.98 -27.42 19.66
C THR A 185 12.03 -27.24 21.17
N ILE A 186 11.19 -26.33 21.65
CA ILE A 186 10.88 -26.17 23.07
C ILE A 186 9.42 -26.59 23.28
N TYR A 187 9.21 -27.56 24.15
CA TYR A 187 7.91 -28.06 24.57
C TYR A 187 7.55 -27.51 25.94
N TYR A 188 6.29 -27.23 26.16
CA TYR A 188 5.77 -26.77 27.44
C TYR A 188 4.56 -27.62 27.81
N GLU A 189 4.64 -28.28 28.95
CA GLU A 189 3.59 -29.15 29.48
C GLU A 189 2.85 -28.43 30.61
N GLU A 190 1.51 -28.48 30.57
CA GLU A 190 0.62 -27.77 31.49
C GLU A 190 0.93 -26.27 31.59
N ALA A 191 1.14 -25.64 30.42
CA ALA A 191 1.53 -24.25 30.31
C ALA A 191 0.35 -23.30 30.65
N ARG A 192 0.67 -22.18 31.29
CA ARG A 192 -0.23 -21.07 31.58
C ARG A 192 0.43 -19.79 31.07
N LEU A 193 -0.28 -19.08 30.20
CA LEU A 193 0.11 -17.73 29.81
C LEU A 193 -0.37 -16.78 30.91
N GLU A 194 0.57 -16.15 31.62
CA GLU A 194 0.32 -15.17 32.66
C GLU A 194 0.59 -13.77 32.14
N PHE A 195 -0.31 -12.82 32.43
CA PHE A 195 -0.10 -11.40 32.24
C PHE A 195 -0.08 -10.71 33.61
N LEU A 196 0.98 -9.96 33.90
CA LEU A 196 1.18 -9.33 35.22
C LEU A 196 0.99 -10.31 36.39
N GLY A 197 1.35 -11.59 36.18
CA GLY A 197 1.18 -12.68 37.15
C GLY A 197 -0.23 -13.29 37.21
N VAL A 198 -1.21 -12.77 36.46
CA VAL A 198 -2.57 -13.32 36.38
C VAL A 198 -2.65 -14.32 35.22
N PRO A 199 -3.05 -15.58 35.45
CA PRO A 199 -3.18 -16.58 34.39
C PRO A 199 -4.36 -16.24 33.46
N MET A 200 -4.07 -16.06 32.17
CA MET A 200 -5.04 -15.68 31.13
C MET A 200 -5.51 -16.87 30.29
N ALA A 201 -4.63 -17.83 30.01
CA ALA A 201 -4.94 -19.00 29.20
C ALA A 201 -4.18 -20.23 29.68
N TYR A 202 -4.83 -21.38 29.65
CA TYR A 202 -4.23 -22.68 29.95
C TYR A 202 -4.06 -23.49 28.66
N MET A 203 -2.88 -24.07 28.48
CA MET A 203 -2.48 -24.87 27.33
C MET A 203 -1.86 -26.18 27.84
N PRO A 204 -2.57 -27.32 27.74
CA PRO A 204 -2.06 -28.61 28.22
C PRO A 204 -0.71 -28.98 27.61
N TYR A 205 -0.53 -28.64 26.33
CA TYR A 205 0.70 -28.85 25.59
C TYR A 205 0.86 -27.74 24.56
N MET A 206 2.01 -27.06 24.57
CA MET A 206 2.40 -26.13 23.52
C MET A 206 3.85 -26.38 23.11
N SER A 207 4.20 -26.02 21.87
CA SER A 207 5.57 -26.13 21.38
C SER A 207 5.92 -24.94 20.52
N GLY A 208 7.18 -24.52 20.55
CA GLY A 208 7.72 -23.44 19.74
C GLY A 208 9.10 -23.79 19.21
N PRO A 209 9.53 -23.19 18.08
CA PRO A 209 10.91 -23.30 17.63
C PRO A 209 11.86 -22.70 18.68
N ASP A 210 13.07 -23.25 18.77
CA ASP A 210 14.14 -22.56 19.49
C ASP A 210 14.59 -21.29 18.74
N SER A 211 15.42 -20.46 19.38
CA SER A 211 15.90 -19.20 18.80
C SER A 211 16.82 -19.37 17.58
N THR A 212 17.29 -20.59 17.29
CA THR A 212 18.14 -20.88 16.12
C THR A 212 17.31 -21.06 14.86
N VAL A 213 16.03 -21.41 14.99
CA VAL A 213 15.14 -21.70 13.86
C VAL A 213 14.23 -20.51 13.56
N LYS A 214 14.49 -19.85 12.42
CA LYS A 214 13.64 -18.75 11.94
C LYS A 214 12.32 -19.21 11.33
N ARG A 215 12.23 -20.46 10.88
CA ARG A 215 11.07 -21.02 10.14
C ARG A 215 10.84 -22.47 10.52
N LYS A 216 9.68 -22.75 11.13
CA LYS A 216 9.27 -24.11 11.50
C LYS A 216 7.78 -24.30 11.25
N SER A 217 7.39 -25.46 10.75
CA SER A 217 5.99 -25.80 10.54
C SER A 217 5.23 -25.82 11.88
N GLY A 218 4.01 -25.29 11.89
CA GLY A 218 3.22 -25.18 13.12
C GLY A 218 1.98 -24.29 12.97
N PHE A 219 1.16 -24.28 14.02
CA PHE A 219 0.01 -23.39 14.11
C PHE A 219 0.48 -21.94 14.31
N LEU A 220 -0.14 -21.03 13.55
CA LEU A 220 -0.03 -19.61 13.78
C LEU A 220 -1.19 -19.16 14.68
N SER A 221 -1.12 -17.91 15.12
CA SER A 221 -2.15 -17.30 15.95
C SER A 221 -3.52 -17.33 15.26
N PRO A 222 -4.59 -17.67 16.00
CA PRO A 222 -5.94 -17.75 15.44
C PRO A 222 -6.48 -16.36 15.09
N LYS A 223 -7.40 -16.34 14.13
CA LYS A 223 -8.13 -15.14 13.70
C LYS A 223 -9.60 -15.27 14.09
N PHE A 224 -10.17 -14.19 14.62
CA PHE A 224 -11.57 -14.16 15.02
C PHE A 224 -12.35 -13.19 14.14
N ILE A 225 -13.51 -13.64 13.67
CA ILE A 225 -14.41 -12.87 12.79
C ILE A 225 -15.79 -12.87 13.43
N ASN A 226 -16.45 -11.72 13.49
CA ASN A 226 -17.82 -11.64 13.96
C ASN A 226 -18.61 -10.60 13.16
N THR A 227 -19.59 -11.06 12.38
CA THR A 227 -20.47 -10.19 11.58
C THR A 227 -21.87 -10.80 11.49
N GLY A 228 -22.90 -9.98 11.22
CA GLY A 228 -24.26 -10.48 11.00
C GLY A 228 -24.30 -11.63 9.99
N ALA A 229 -23.80 -11.43 8.77
CA ALA A 229 -23.89 -12.41 7.69
C ALA A 229 -23.03 -13.69 7.88
N LEU A 230 -21.88 -13.58 8.54
CA LEU A 230 -20.98 -14.73 8.75
C LEU A 230 -21.20 -15.45 10.09
N GLY A 231 -21.81 -14.76 11.06
CA GLY A 231 -21.83 -15.17 12.47
C GLY A 231 -20.46 -15.07 13.12
N PHE A 232 -20.24 -15.88 14.17
CA PHE A 232 -18.95 -16.02 14.84
C PHE A 232 -18.07 -16.98 14.05
N GLY A 233 -16.82 -16.60 13.79
CA GLY A 233 -15.86 -17.41 13.05
C GLY A 233 -14.48 -17.43 13.68
N VAL A 234 -13.82 -18.58 13.54
CA VAL A 234 -12.45 -18.85 14.02
C VAL A 234 -11.64 -19.43 12.88
N GLY A 235 -10.57 -18.74 12.51
CA GLY A 235 -9.56 -19.17 11.56
C GLY A 235 -8.32 -19.65 12.28
N LEU A 236 -7.80 -20.83 11.93
CA LEU A 236 -6.58 -21.38 12.53
C LEU A 236 -5.53 -21.63 11.44
N PRO A 237 -4.63 -20.67 11.18
CA PRO A 237 -3.62 -20.84 10.14
C PRO A 237 -2.57 -21.88 10.56
N TYR A 238 -2.20 -22.77 9.63
CA TYR A 238 -1.14 -23.75 9.79
C TYR A 238 -0.05 -23.50 8.75
N PHE A 239 1.14 -23.14 9.22
CA PHE A 239 2.31 -22.89 8.39
C PHE A 239 3.09 -24.18 8.15
N ILE A 240 3.47 -24.43 6.90
CA ILE A 240 4.19 -25.60 6.43
C ILE A 240 5.48 -25.12 5.76
N ASN A 241 6.60 -25.30 6.45
CA ASN A 241 7.92 -25.09 5.87
C ASN A 241 8.29 -26.33 5.02
N LEU A 242 8.12 -26.24 3.71
CA LEU A 242 8.43 -27.35 2.79
C LEU A 242 9.93 -27.40 2.44
N ALA A 243 10.53 -26.23 2.19
CA ALA A 243 11.96 -26.07 1.95
C ALA A 243 12.43 -24.66 2.33
N PRO A 244 13.74 -24.40 2.45
CA PRO A 244 14.24 -23.07 2.83
C PRO A 244 13.76 -21.92 1.94
N ASN A 245 13.38 -22.21 0.69
CA ASN A 245 13.01 -21.24 -0.32
C ASN A 245 11.51 -21.24 -0.69
N TYR A 246 10.68 -22.14 -0.17
CA TYR A 246 9.22 -22.09 -0.35
C TYR A 246 8.43 -22.67 0.82
N ASP A 247 7.27 -22.09 1.07
CA ASP A 247 6.39 -22.42 2.18
C ASP A 247 4.92 -22.36 1.77
N VAL A 248 4.07 -23.09 2.50
CA VAL A 248 2.62 -23.11 2.31
C VAL A 248 1.94 -22.83 3.64
N THR A 249 0.96 -21.94 3.66
CA THR A 249 0.09 -21.69 4.81
C THR A 249 -1.34 -22.07 4.46
N VAL A 250 -1.94 -22.98 5.22
CA VAL A 250 -3.35 -23.37 5.06
C VAL A 250 -4.15 -22.78 6.21
N THR A 251 -5.20 -22.03 5.92
CA THR A 251 -6.05 -21.40 6.94
C THR A 251 -7.49 -21.89 6.81
N PRO A 252 -7.87 -22.97 7.51
CA PRO A 252 -9.27 -23.31 7.73
C PRO A 252 -9.91 -22.24 8.62
N THR A 253 -11.00 -21.66 8.13
CA THR A 253 -11.83 -20.72 8.90
C THR A 253 -13.25 -21.24 8.98
N TYR A 254 -13.65 -21.65 10.17
CA TYR A 254 -15.04 -22.04 10.42
C TYR A 254 -15.86 -20.82 10.80
N MET A 255 -17.02 -20.65 10.20
CA MET A 255 -17.98 -19.58 10.47
C MET A 255 -19.35 -20.18 10.81
N SER A 256 -19.98 -19.73 11.89
CA SER A 256 -21.19 -20.36 12.42
C SER A 256 -22.40 -20.32 11.47
N ARG A 257 -22.48 -19.33 10.57
CA ARG A 257 -23.56 -19.23 9.56
C ARG A 257 -23.15 -19.76 8.17
N GLN A 258 -21.86 -19.65 7.83
CA GLN A 258 -21.39 -19.88 6.46
C GLN A 258 -20.63 -21.20 6.25
N GLY A 259 -20.22 -21.88 7.32
CA GLY A 259 -19.45 -23.12 7.25
C GLY A 259 -17.94 -22.89 7.11
N LEU A 260 -17.26 -23.81 6.44
CA LEU A 260 -15.79 -23.85 6.36
C LEU A 260 -15.27 -23.12 5.11
N LEU A 261 -14.58 -22.00 5.32
CA LEU A 261 -13.76 -21.33 4.32
C LEU A 261 -12.34 -21.91 4.37
N GLY A 262 -11.88 -22.46 3.25
CA GLY A 262 -10.50 -22.89 3.06
C GLY A 262 -9.69 -21.79 2.41
N GLN A 263 -8.54 -21.46 2.98
CA GLN A 263 -7.56 -20.57 2.34
C GLN A 263 -6.19 -21.24 2.26
N VAL A 264 -5.48 -21.00 1.17
CA VAL A 264 -4.12 -21.49 0.95
C VAL A 264 -3.27 -20.34 0.43
N GLU A 265 -2.12 -20.11 1.08
CA GLU A 265 -1.07 -19.20 0.61
C GLU A 265 0.19 -20.02 0.33
N TRP A 266 0.71 -19.94 -0.90
CA TRP A 266 1.99 -20.53 -1.29
C TRP A 266 2.96 -19.41 -1.67
N ARG A 267 4.11 -19.35 -1.01
CA ARG A 267 5.19 -18.41 -1.33
C ARG A 267 6.42 -19.16 -1.77
N HIS A 268 7.06 -18.70 -2.84
CA HIS A 268 8.28 -19.31 -3.37
C HIS A 268 9.27 -18.23 -3.80
N ARG A 269 10.49 -18.32 -3.28
CA ARG A 269 11.65 -17.55 -3.70
C ARG A 269 12.58 -18.42 -4.53
N LEU A 270 12.84 -18.02 -5.77
CA LEU A 270 13.80 -18.64 -6.67
C LEU A 270 15.09 -17.80 -6.73
N MET A 271 16.11 -18.29 -7.44
CA MET A 271 17.37 -17.54 -7.62
C MET A 271 17.18 -16.22 -8.37
N ASN A 272 16.24 -16.18 -9.31
CA ASN A 272 16.01 -15.05 -10.20
C ASN A 272 14.70 -14.31 -9.90
N GLY A 273 13.97 -14.62 -8.83
CA GLY A 273 12.66 -14.03 -8.60
C GLY A 273 11.89 -14.62 -7.43
N SER A 274 10.64 -14.25 -7.31
CA SER A 274 9.71 -14.81 -6.35
C SER A 274 8.29 -14.71 -6.85
N TYR A 275 7.43 -15.60 -6.36
CA TYR A 275 5.99 -15.52 -6.59
C TYR A 275 5.22 -15.95 -5.34
N THR A 276 3.98 -15.48 -5.27
CA THR A 276 2.99 -15.85 -4.27
C THR A 276 1.70 -16.25 -4.98
N VAL A 277 1.04 -17.29 -4.47
CA VAL A 277 -0.29 -17.72 -4.90
C VAL A 277 -1.18 -17.82 -3.66
N ARG A 278 -2.31 -17.13 -3.68
CA ARG A 278 -3.36 -17.22 -2.67
C ARG A 278 -4.63 -17.73 -3.32
N ALA A 279 -5.23 -18.76 -2.72
CA ALA A 279 -6.51 -19.28 -3.14
C ALA A 279 -7.44 -19.35 -1.94
N SER A 280 -8.70 -18.99 -2.12
CA SER A 280 -9.74 -19.07 -1.09
C SER A 280 -11.01 -19.66 -1.69
N GLY A 281 -11.72 -20.49 -0.94
CA GLY A 281 -12.94 -21.13 -1.41
C GLY A 281 -13.84 -21.61 -0.28
N ILE A 282 -15.14 -21.50 -0.49
CA ILE A 282 -16.18 -21.91 0.45
C ILE A 282 -17.39 -22.46 -0.30
N PHE A 283 -17.99 -23.50 0.26
CA PHE A 283 -19.36 -23.90 -0.06
C PHE A 283 -20.29 -23.25 0.97
N GLN A 284 -20.99 -22.19 0.57
CA GLN A 284 -21.79 -21.39 1.50
C GLN A 284 -23.02 -22.17 1.98
N GLN A 285 -23.27 -22.15 3.29
CA GLN A 285 -24.40 -22.87 3.91
C GLN A 285 -25.66 -22.01 3.95
N GLU A 286 -25.64 -20.90 4.70
CA GLU A 286 -26.77 -19.99 4.82
C GLU A 286 -26.75 -18.93 3.70
N LYS A 287 -27.25 -19.34 2.53
CA LYS A 287 -27.32 -18.54 1.31
C LYS A 287 -28.16 -17.28 1.46
N GLU A 288 -29.20 -17.35 2.29
CA GLU A 288 -30.18 -16.30 2.56
C GLU A 288 -29.57 -15.12 3.36
N ALA A 289 -28.37 -15.28 3.90
CA ALA A 289 -27.59 -14.18 4.45
C ALA A 289 -27.06 -13.22 3.35
N PHE A 290 -27.09 -13.65 2.08
CA PHE A 290 -26.69 -12.84 0.93
C PHE A 290 -27.87 -12.62 -0.02
N LEU A 291 -27.89 -11.46 -0.69
CA LEU A 291 -28.93 -11.15 -1.67
C LEU A 291 -28.81 -12.08 -2.88
N ALA A 292 -29.93 -12.48 -3.49
CA ALA A 292 -29.93 -13.20 -4.75
C ALA A 292 -29.33 -12.34 -5.88
N ALA A 293 -28.91 -12.99 -6.96
CA ALA A 293 -28.48 -12.30 -8.16
C ALA A 293 -29.63 -11.42 -8.70
N PRO A 294 -29.36 -10.23 -9.25
CA PRO A 294 -28.04 -9.63 -9.52
C PRO A 294 -27.47 -8.78 -8.36
N LEU A 295 -28.10 -8.76 -7.19
CA LEU A 295 -27.73 -7.86 -6.07
C LEU A 295 -26.72 -8.46 -5.10
N GLY A 296 -26.59 -9.78 -5.09
CA GLY A 296 -25.59 -10.50 -4.31
C GLY A 296 -25.33 -11.88 -4.89
N ALA A 297 -24.70 -12.72 -4.08
CA ALA A 297 -24.27 -14.07 -4.43
C ALA A 297 -25.04 -15.15 -3.63
N GLY A 298 -26.29 -14.86 -3.25
CA GLY A 298 -27.15 -15.81 -2.53
C GLY A 298 -27.45 -17.07 -3.33
N ASP A 299 -27.53 -16.98 -4.66
CA ASP A 299 -27.84 -18.14 -5.51
C ASP A 299 -26.66 -19.12 -5.64
N ASP A 300 -25.43 -18.63 -5.45
CA ASP A 300 -24.21 -19.40 -5.62
C ASP A 300 -24.05 -20.45 -4.50
N THR A 301 -23.63 -21.66 -4.84
CA THR A 301 -23.24 -22.70 -3.85
C THR A 301 -21.77 -22.57 -3.48
N PHE A 302 -20.91 -22.42 -4.47
CA PHE A 302 -19.47 -22.28 -4.31
C PHE A 302 -19.05 -20.86 -4.64
N ARG A 303 -18.22 -20.28 -3.77
CA ARG A 303 -17.61 -18.97 -3.98
C ARG A 303 -16.14 -19.04 -3.67
N GLY A 304 -15.33 -18.31 -4.42
CA GLY A 304 -13.88 -18.39 -4.31
C GLY A 304 -13.13 -17.25 -4.97
N SER A 305 -11.84 -17.21 -4.70
CA SER A 305 -10.89 -16.33 -5.36
C SER A 305 -9.53 -16.97 -5.54
N VAL A 306 -8.82 -16.49 -6.55
CA VAL A 306 -7.41 -16.78 -6.77
C VAL A 306 -6.69 -15.47 -6.99
N GLU A 307 -5.57 -15.30 -6.29
CA GLU A 307 -4.65 -14.18 -6.44
C GLU A 307 -3.24 -14.73 -6.62
N THR A 308 -2.49 -14.15 -7.55
CA THR A 308 -1.08 -14.50 -7.73
C THR A 308 -0.29 -13.28 -8.17
N ASN A 309 0.86 -13.08 -7.55
CA ASN A 309 1.83 -12.09 -7.99
C ASN A 309 3.20 -12.75 -8.14
N GLY A 310 3.98 -12.26 -9.10
CA GLY A 310 5.30 -12.80 -9.39
C GLY A 310 6.21 -11.71 -9.97
N LYS A 311 7.48 -11.75 -9.62
CA LYS A 311 8.52 -10.86 -10.17
C LYS A 311 9.81 -11.63 -10.37
N PHE A 312 10.34 -11.56 -11.59
CA PHE A 312 11.51 -12.31 -12.03
C PHE A 312 12.45 -11.39 -12.80
N PHE A 313 13.74 -11.50 -12.52
CA PHE A 313 14.82 -10.80 -13.19
C PHE A 313 15.41 -11.74 -14.24
N ILE A 314 15.26 -11.37 -15.51
CA ILE A 314 15.91 -12.05 -16.64
C ILE A 314 17.41 -11.74 -16.59
N ASN A 315 17.77 -10.49 -16.28
CA ASN A 315 19.12 -9.99 -16.02
C ASN A 315 19.03 -8.68 -15.21
N PRO A 316 20.13 -8.00 -14.84
CA PRO A 316 20.09 -6.76 -14.06
C PRO A 316 19.32 -5.59 -14.72
N ARG A 317 19.02 -5.67 -16.01
CA ARG A 317 18.32 -4.63 -16.79
C ARG A 317 16.88 -5.00 -17.12
N TRP A 318 16.54 -6.29 -17.14
CA TRP A 318 15.25 -6.78 -17.60
C TRP A 318 14.57 -7.62 -16.54
N SER A 319 13.32 -7.30 -16.26
CA SER A 319 12.46 -8.07 -15.36
C SER A 319 11.09 -8.26 -15.97
N PHE A 320 10.48 -9.42 -15.74
CA PHE A 320 9.08 -9.66 -16.05
C PHE A 320 8.33 -9.98 -14.75
N GLY A 321 7.03 -9.76 -14.75
CA GLY A 321 6.20 -10.07 -13.60
C GLY A 321 4.72 -10.02 -13.92
N TRP A 322 3.92 -10.38 -12.93
CA TRP A 322 2.47 -10.32 -13.00
C TRP A 322 1.89 -10.01 -11.62
N ASN A 323 0.67 -9.51 -11.63
CA ASN A 323 -0.22 -9.44 -10.48
C ASN A 323 -1.62 -9.75 -11.02
N ALA A 324 -2.15 -10.94 -10.77
CA ALA A 324 -3.43 -11.38 -11.28
C ALA A 324 -4.34 -11.78 -10.13
N SER A 325 -5.60 -11.38 -10.21
CA SER A 325 -6.60 -11.67 -9.20
C SER A 325 -7.95 -11.86 -9.86
N MET A 326 -8.66 -12.89 -9.43
CA MET A 326 -9.98 -13.27 -9.94
C MET A 326 -10.84 -13.74 -8.78
N SER A 327 -12.14 -13.45 -8.85
CA SER A 327 -13.14 -13.97 -7.92
C SER A 327 -14.37 -14.45 -8.65
N THR A 328 -15.09 -15.41 -8.05
CA THR A 328 -16.36 -15.94 -8.58
C THR A 328 -17.43 -14.87 -8.71
N ASP A 329 -17.46 -13.95 -7.75
CA ASP A 329 -18.38 -12.83 -7.68
C ASP A 329 -17.68 -11.59 -7.13
N ARG A 330 -18.31 -10.43 -7.34
CA ARG A 330 -17.75 -9.13 -6.96
C ARG A 330 -17.78 -8.85 -5.45
N TRP A 331 -18.60 -9.57 -4.69
CA TRP A 331 -18.75 -9.35 -3.25
C TRP A 331 -17.84 -10.25 -2.42
N PHE A 332 -17.25 -11.30 -3.01
CA PHE A 332 -16.53 -12.36 -2.30
C PHE A 332 -15.50 -11.86 -1.28
N TYR A 333 -14.55 -11.03 -1.71
CA TYR A 333 -13.51 -10.49 -0.83
C TYR A 333 -14.09 -9.73 0.36
N LYS A 334 -15.11 -8.91 0.09
CA LYS A 334 -15.75 -8.05 1.09
C LYS A 334 -16.61 -8.85 2.06
N ASN A 335 -17.40 -9.79 1.56
CA ASN A 335 -18.33 -10.60 2.36
C ASN A 335 -17.55 -11.48 3.35
N TYR A 336 -16.49 -12.14 2.90
CA TYR A 336 -15.68 -13.06 3.71
C TYR A 336 -14.46 -12.41 4.38
N ARG A 337 -14.33 -11.08 4.33
CA ARG A 337 -13.23 -10.31 4.96
C ARG A 337 -11.83 -10.81 4.54
N ILE A 338 -11.70 -11.18 3.27
CA ILE A 338 -10.43 -11.64 2.70
C ILE A 338 -9.61 -10.41 2.32
N LEU A 339 -8.46 -10.25 2.99
CA LEU A 339 -7.46 -9.25 2.63
C LEU A 339 -6.85 -9.59 1.26
N ASN A 340 -6.75 -8.61 0.37
CA ASN A 340 -6.19 -8.77 -0.96
C ASN A 340 -5.30 -7.56 -1.28
N GLU A 341 -4.05 -7.80 -1.69
CA GLU A 341 -3.07 -6.77 -1.99
C GLU A 341 -3.27 -6.15 -3.39
N GLY A 342 -3.91 -6.87 -4.31
CA GLY A 342 -4.27 -6.41 -5.65
C GLY A 342 -5.60 -5.66 -5.75
N VAL A 343 -6.34 -5.50 -4.64
CA VAL A 343 -7.59 -4.70 -4.62
C VAL A 343 -7.24 -3.24 -4.34
N SER A 344 -7.49 -2.39 -5.33
CA SER A 344 -7.54 -0.95 -5.12
C SER A 344 -8.88 -0.61 -4.48
N SER A 345 -8.86 -0.17 -3.22
CA SER A 345 -10.06 0.24 -2.51
C SER A 345 -10.00 1.72 -2.18
N THR A 346 -10.90 2.48 -2.80
CA THR A 346 -11.22 3.85 -2.42
C THR A 346 -12.69 3.89 -1.96
N THR A 347 -13.11 5.01 -1.38
CA THR A 347 -14.51 5.20 -0.95
C THR A 347 -15.52 5.06 -2.10
N TYR A 348 -15.08 5.32 -3.34
CA TYR A 348 -15.93 5.38 -4.54
C TYR A 348 -15.69 4.23 -5.52
N LEU A 349 -14.45 3.75 -5.64
CA LEU A 349 -14.06 2.67 -6.55
C LEU A 349 -13.46 1.51 -5.76
N GLN A 350 -13.99 0.32 -6.00
CA GLN A 350 -13.41 -0.94 -5.54
C GLN A 350 -13.20 -1.80 -6.76
N GLU A 351 -11.95 -2.11 -7.09
CA GLU A 351 -11.63 -2.91 -8.27
C GLU A 351 -10.41 -3.80 -8.05
N SER A 352 -10.39 -4.88 -8.80
CA SER A 352 -9.30 -5.85 -8.86
C SER A 352 -8.60 -5.70 -10.20
N ILE A 353 -7.32 -5.34 -10.17
CA ILE A 353 -6.53 -5.04 -11.38
C ILE A 353 -5.55 -6.17 -11.64
N SER A 354 -5.82 -6.96 -12.68
CA SER A 354 -4.92 -7.99 -13.16
C SER A 354 -3.96 -7.42 -14.22
N THR A 355 -2.66 -7.67 -14.04
CA THR A 355 -1.59 -7.19 -14.91
C THR A 355 -0.52 -8.24 -15.15
N ALA A 356 0.08 -8.18 -16.34
CA ALA A 356 1.32 -8.89 -16.66
C ALA A 356 2.23 -7.91 -17.40
N TYR A 357 3.52 -7.87 -17.05
CA TYR A 357 4.43 -6.84 -17.51
C TYR A 357 5.85 -7.34 -17.81
N LEU A 358 6.52 -6.61 -18.70
CA LEU A 358 7.94 -6.72 -19.01
C LEU A 358 8.57 -5.33 -18.89
N ASN A 359 9.58 -5.21 -18.04
CA ASN A 359 10.34 -3.98 -17.84
C ASN A 359 11.79 -4.13 -18.30
N GLY A 360 12.28 -3.10 -18.97
CA GLY A 360 13.68 -2.93 -19.35
C GLY A 360 14.19 -1.57 -18.90
N GLN A 361 15.30 -1.53 -18.16
CA GLN A 361 15.91 -0.28 -17.69
C GLN A 361 17.40 -0.24 -18.00
N SER A 362 17.86 0.93 -18.43
CA SER A 362 19.27 1.28 -18.59
C SER A 362 19.53 2.67 -18.01
N ALA A 363 20.78 3.15 -18.05
CA ALA A 363 21.15 4.46 -17.53
C ALA A 363 20.42 5.62 -18.23
N ASN A 364 19.94 5.42 -19.46
CA ASN A 364 19.35 6.47 -20.28
C ASN A 364 18.11 6.04 -21.08
N ALA A 365 17.55 4.87 -20.77
CA ALA A 365 16.32 4.40 -21.40
C ALA A 365 15.49 3.54 -20.44
N TRP A 366 14.16 3.62 -20.61
CA TRP A 366 13.15 2.88 -19.90
C TRP A 366 12.17 2.24 -20.90
N PHE A 367 11.80 1.00 -20.65
CA PHE A 367 10.83 0.22 -21.42
C PHE A 367 9.85 -0.44 -20.45
N ASP A 368 8.55 -0.28 -20.68
CA ASP A 368 7.46 -1.02 -20.04
C ASP A 368 6.55 -1.58 -21.13
N MET A 369 6.21 -2.85 -21.04
CA MET A 369 5.14 -3.45 -21.82
C MET A 369 4.21 -4.16 -20.85
N ARG A 370 2.92 -3.84 -20.87
CA ARG A 370 1.95 -4.34 -19.89
C ARG A 370 0.59 -4.64 -20.50
N GLY A 371 -0.10 -5.63 -19.93
CA GLY A 371 -1.54 -5.83 -20.09
C GLY A 371 -2.30 -5.51 -18.82
N TYR A 372 -3.55 -5.07 -18.97
CA TYR A 372 -4.49 -4.80 -17.88
C TYR A 372 -5.83 -5.47 -18.12
N TYR A 373 -6.38 -6.07 -17.06
CA TYR A 373 -7.75 -6.54 -16.98
C TYR A 373 -8.35 -6.04 -15.66
N PHE A 374 -9.46 -5.31 -15.75
CA PHE A 374 -10.11 -4.70 -14.60
C PHE A 374 -11.38 -5.48 -14.26
N GLN A 375 -11.48 -5.96 -13.02
CA GLN A 375 -12.69 -6.56 -12.47
C GLN A 375 -13.28 -5.61 -11.42
N PRO A 376 -14.40 -4.92 -11.71
CA PRO A 376 -15.00 -4.01 -10.76
C PRO A 376 -15.71 -4.80 -9.64
N LEU A 377 -15.57 -4.31 -8.41
CA LEU A 377 -16.07 -4.94 -7.19
C LEU A 377 -17.25 -4.19 -6.55
N THR A 378 -17.72 -3.10 -7.17
CA THR A 378 -18.88 -2.34 -6.71
C THR A 378 -20.19 -2.86 -7.31
N SER A 379 -21.32 -2.55 -6.67
CA SER A 379 -22.65 -2.95 -7.16
C SER A 379 -23.08 -2.19 -8.42
N THR A 380 -22.60 -0.96 -8.61
CA THR A 380 -23.02 -0.05 -9.70
C THR A 380 -22.15 -0.15 -10.95
N ASP A 381 -20.94 -0.69 -10.83
CA ASP A 381 -20.05 -0.85 -11.98
C ASP A 381 -20.42 -2.07 -12.82
N TRP A 382 -20.32 -1.93 -14.14
CA TRP A 382 -20.59 -3.01 -15.08
C TRP A 382 -19.30 -3.52 -15.74
N GLN A 383 -19.04 -4.83 -15.68
CA GLN A 383 -17.85 -5.44 -16.27
C GLN A 383 -17.70 -5.14 -17.78
N LYS A 384 -18.81 -5.04 -18.53
CA LYS A 384 -18.77 -4.76 -19.98
C LYS A 384 -18.30 -3.34 -20.31
N GLN A 385 -18.39 -2.41 -19.37
CA GLN A 385 -17.88 -1.04 -19.52
C GLN A 385 -16.37 -0.96 -19.23
N GLN A 386 -15.77 -1.99 -18.63
CA GLN A 386 -14.35 -2.00 -18.33
C GLN A 386 -13.55 -2.47 -19.54
N PRO A 387 -12.45 -1.78 -19.89
CA PRO A 387 -11.64 -2.18 -21.03
C PRO A 387 -10.75 -3.38 -20.67
N VAL A 388 -10.45 -4.21 -21.66
CA VAL A 388 -9.28 -5.08 -21.66
C VAL A 388 -8.19 -4.37 -22.43
N VAL A 389 -7.08 -4.03 -21.77
CA VAL A 389 -5.99 -3.23 -22.37
C VAL A 389 -4.79 -4.14 -22.58
N LEU A 390 -4.48 -4.48 -23.83
CA LEU A 390 -3.32 -5.32 -24.16
C LEU A 390 -2.87 -5.11 -25.61
N PRO A 391 -1.61 -4.71 -25.87
CA PRO A 391 -0.62 -4.21 -24.90
C PRO A 391 -0.75 -2.69 -24.67
N VAL A 392 -0.19 -2.23 -23.55
CA VAL A 392 0.38 -0.88 -23.38
C VAL A 392 1.90 -1.04 -23.47
N ILE A 393 2.55 -0.30 -24.35
CA ILE A 393 4.01 -0.28 -24.48
C ILE A 393 4.45 1.16 -24.30
N ASP A 394 5.31 1.42 -23.34
CA ASP A 394 5.95 2.71 -23.12
C ASP A 394 7.46 2.58 -23.27
N TYR A 395 8.05 3.46 -24.06
CA TYR A 395 9.48 3.55 -24.25
C TYR A 395 9.93 4.99 -24.14
N ASN A 396 10.91 5.25 -23.27
CA ASN A 396 11.57 6.54 -23.13
C ASN A 396 13.07 6.35 -23.31
N LYS A 397 13.72 7.19 -24.11
CA LYS A 397 15.18 7.24 -24.22
C LYS A 397 15.66 8.68 -24.21
N ARG A 398 16.68 8.95 -23.39
CA ARG A 398 17.33 10.26 -23.29
C ARG A 398 18.76 10.19 -23.83
N VAL A 399 19.13 11.18 -24.61
CA VAL A 399 20.49 11.36 -25.15
C VAL A 399 20.98 12.72 -24.69
N HIS A 400 21.94 12.72 -23.78
CA HIS A 400 22.54 13.92 -23.24
C HIS A 400 23.68 14.39 -24.13
N LYS A 401 23.73 15.69 -24.41
CA LYS A 401 24.78 16.38 -25.16
C LYS A 401 25.13 15.68 -26.49
N PRO A 402 24.18 15.46 -27.40
CA PRO A 402 24.49 14.94 -28.73
C PRO A 402 25.52 15.84 -29.42
N SER A 403 26.52 15.23 -30.08
CA SER A 403 27.68 15.94 -30.65
C SER A 403 27.31 17.03 -31.67
N PHE A 404 26.17 16.89 -32.35
CA PHE A 404 25.73 17.79 -33.43
C PHE A 404 24.86 18.98 -32.97
N LEU A 405 24.21 18.91 -31.79
CA LEU A 405 23.22 19.93 -31.34
C LEU A 405 23.44 20.41 -29.90
N GLY A 406 24.17 19.64 -29.08
CA GLY A 406 24.21 19.79 -27.63
C GLY A 406 22.82 19.64 -26.99
N GLY A 407 22.70 20.03 -25.73
CA GLY A 407 21.43 19.96 -24.99
C GLY A 407 21.03 18.53 -24.62
N GLU A 408 19.72 18.27 -24.57
CA GLU A 408 19.12 16.98 -24.24
C GLU A 408 18.09 16.63 -25.32
N LEU A 409 18.19 15.43 -25.88
CA LEU A 409 17.25 14.87 -26.83
C LEU A 409 16.49 13.71 -26.17
N THR A 410 15.17 13.70 -26.23
CA THR A 410 14.32 12.65 -25.67
C THR A 410 13.47 12.03 -26.78
N PHE A 411 13.40 10.70 -26.79
CA PHE A 411 12.53 9.91 -27.64
C PHE A 411 11.49 9.23 -26.74
N ASN A 412 10.21 9.51 -26.98
CA ASN A 412 9.09 8.80 -26.37
C ASN A 412 8.38 7.98 -27.44
N ALA A 413 8.01 6.76 -27.12
CA ALA A 413 7.06 5.99 -27.90
C ALA A 413 6.03 5.36 -26.97
N ASN A 414 4.78 5.40 -27.36
CA ASN A 414 3.68 4.75 -26.67
C ASN A 414 2.84 3.95 -27.68
N VAL A 415 2.47 2.72 -27.34
CA VAL A 415 1.49 1.94 -28.11
C VAL A 415 0.47 1.39 -27.15
N THR A 416 -0.81 1.68 -27.39
CA THR A 416 -1.91 1.19 -26.55
C THR A 416 -2.95 0.54 -27.45
N HIS A 417 -3.41 -0.65 -27.06
CA HIS A 417 -4.59 -1.27 -27.64
C HIS A 417 -5.56 -1.63 -26.51
N LEU A 418 -6.83 -1.26 -26.67
CA LEU A 418 -7.90 -1.63 -25.76
C LEU A 418 -9.14 -2.08 -26.51
N THR A 419 -9.90 -2.97 -25.87
CA THR A 419 -11.23 -3.41 -26.33
C THR A 419 -12.23 -3.30 -25.20
N ARG A 420 -13.47 -2.94 -25.52
CA ARG A 420 -14.57 -2.81 -24.56
C ARG A 420 -15.88 -3.28 -25.18
N ASP A 421 -16.73 -3.96 -24.41
CA ASP A 421 -17.99 -4.52 -24.92
C ASP A 421 -19.15 -3.51 -24.91
N ALA A 422 -19.17 -2.59 -23.93
CA ALA A 422 -20.24 -1.61 -23.76
C ALA A 422 -19.69 -0.20 -23.52
N ALA A 423 -20.31 0.82 -24.13
CA ALA A 423 -19.94 2.20 -23.89
C ALA A 423 -20.27 2.62 -22.44
N ALA A 424 -19.37 3.40 -21.84
CA ALA A 424 -19.46 3.84 -20.46
C ALA A 424 -20.05 5.26 -20.41
N PHE A 425 -21.35 5.37 -20.14
CA PHE A 425 -22.06 6.64 -20.04
C PHE A 425 -22.13 7.12 -18.59
N GLN A 426 -22.00 8.43 -18.38
CA GLN A 426 -22.22 9.05 -17.07
C GLN A 426 -23.19 10.22 -17.21
N GLN A 427 -24.30 10.19 -16.47
CA GLN A 427 -25.28 11.26 -16.47
C GLN A 427 -24.84 12.43 -15.57
N LEU A 428 -25.10 13.66 -16.02
CA LEU A 428 -24.92 14.90 -15.26
C LEU A 428 -26.30 15.51 -14.92
N PRO A 429 -26.49 16.19 -13.76
CA PRO A 429 -25.55 16.39 -12.66
C PRO A 429 -25.41 15.21 -11.70
N GLN A 430 -26.41 14.34 -11.70
CA GLN A 430 -26.48 13.18 -10.82
C GLN A 430 -26.92 11.98 -11.65
N GLN A 431 -26.36 10.84 -11.29
CA GLN A 431 -26.68 9.56 -11.89
C GLN A 431 -28.07 9.12 -11.41
N THR A 432 -29.07 9.20 -12.30
CA THR A 432 -30.45 8.78 -11.99
C THR A 432 -30.96 7.68 -12.91
N ALA A 433 -30.26 7.43 -14.02
CA ALA A 433 -30.57 6.38 -14.95
C ALA A 433 -29.72 5.12 -14.72
N TYR A 434 -30.34 3.97 -14.93
CA TYR A 434 -29.73 2.66 -14.73
C TYR A 434 -30.03 1.78 -15.95
N LEU A 435 -29.08 0.94 -16.34
CA LEU A 435 -29.25 0.05 -17.49
C LEU A 435 -30.16 -1.13 -17.16
N VAL A 436 -30.19 -1.56 -15.90
CA VAL A 436 -31.03 -2.66 -15.43
C VAL A 436 -31.85 -2.19 -14.24
N SER A 437 -33.17 -2.22 -14.38
CA SER A 437 -34.10 -1.96 -13.28
C SER A 437 -35.15 -3.07 -13.23
N GLY A 438 -35.57 -3.45 -12.02
CA GLY A 438 -36.55 -4.52 -11.82
C GLY A 438 -37.03 -4.59 -10.39
N THR A 439 -37.81 -5.63 -10.08
CA THR A 439 -38.24 -5.96 -8.71
C THR A 439 -37.70 -7.33 -8.33
N THR A 440 -37.19 -7.44 -7.10
CA THR A 440 -36.81 -8.74 -6.54
C THR A 440 -38.04 -9.61 -6.28
N SER A 441 -37.84 -10.90 -6.04
CA SER A 441 -38.90 -11.82 -5.60
C SER A 441 -39.59 -11.37 -4.31
N ALA A 442 -38.92 -10.57 -3.47
CA ALA A 442 -39.46 -9.94 -2.27
C ALA A 442 -40.19 -8.60 -2.54
N GLY A 443 -40.43 -8.24 -3.81
CA GLY A 443 -41.14 -7.02 -4.21
C GLY A 443 -40.31 -5.73 -4.10
N THR A 444 -39.03 -5.81 -3.72
CA THR A 444 -38.16 -4.62 -3.62
C THR A 444 -37.66 -4.22 -5.00
N GLY A 445 -37.95 -2.99 -5.43
CA GLY A 445 -37.40 -2.40 -6.64
C GLY A 445 -35.88 -2.25 -6.54
N TYR A 446 -35.15 -2.57 -7.61
CA TYR A 446 -33.71 -2.39 -7.72
C TYR A 446 -33.34 -1.71 -9.03
N SER A 447 -32.18 -1.07 -9.04
CA SER A 447 -31.58 -0.49 -10.23
C SER A 447 -30.06 -0.66 -10.17
N LEU A 448 -29.48 -1.11 -11.27
CA LEU A 448 -28.08 -1.52 -11.39
C LEU A 448 -27.49 -0.99 -12.69
N TYR A 449 -26.17 -0.81 -12.63
CA TYR A 449 -25.34 -0.35 -13.73
C TYR A 449 -25.67 1.06 -14.17
N ASP A 450 -24.80 1.98 -13.80
CA ASP A 450 -24.97 3.39 -14.12
C ASP A 450 -24.88 3.60 -15.65
N GLY A 451 -25.82 4.39 -16.19
CA GLY A 451 -25.88 4.74 -17.60
C GLY A 451 -26.79 5.93 -17.87
N CYS A 452 -26.95 6.35 -19.13
CA CYS A 452 -27.88 7.43 -19.48
C CYS A 452 -29.16 6.85 -20.08
N ALA A 453 -30.33 7.14 -19.49
CA ALA A 453 -31.62 6.69 -20.00
C ALA A 453 -31.99 7.41 -21.32
N VAL A 454 -31.72 8.72 -21.37
CA VAL A 454 -31.81 9.54 -22.58
C VAL A 454 -30.50 10.29 -22.71
N TYR A 455 -29.78 10.07 -23.81
CA TYR A 455 -28.54 10.80 -24.06
C TYR A 455 -28.85 12.24 -24.47
N ARG A 456 -28.22 13.21 -23.79
CA ARG A 456 -28.06 14.58 -24.26
C ARG A 456 -26.64 15.04 -23.95
N LYS A 457 -26.03 15.79 -24.87
CA LYS A 457 -24.62 16.19 -24.77
C LYS A 457 -24.32 17.06 -23.55
N ASP A 458 -25.29 17.88 -23.15
CA ASP A 458 -25.23 18.75 -21.97
C ASP A 458 -25.47 18.00 -20.65
N SER A 459 -26.03 16.80 -20.69
CA SER A 459 -26.42 16.03 -19.49
C SER A 459 -25.86 14.61 -19.44
N CYS A 460 -24.93 14.23 -20.34
CA CYS A 460 -24.34 12.90 -20.38
C CYS A 460 -22.94 12.88 -21.01
N LEU A 461 -21.95 12.42 -20.24
CA LEU A 461 -20.56 12.21 -20.66
C LEU A 461 -20.35 10.76 -21.14
N ILE A 462 -19.34 10.53 -21.97
CA ILE A 462 -18.91 9.19 -22.42
C ILE A 462 -17.49 8.92 -21.93
N ARG A 463 -17.36 8.13 -20.86
CA ARG A 463 -16.10 7.71 -20.22
C ARG A 463 -15.26 6.76 -21.07
N GLY A 464 -15.87 6.08 -22.03
CA GLY A 464 -15.19 5.21 -22.98
C GLY A 464 -16.16 4.63 -24.00
N LEU A 465 -15.66 4.34 -25.21
CA LEU A 465 -16.44 3.74 -26.29
C LEU A 465 -16.35 2.21 -26.26
N ALA A 466 -17.41 1.54 -26.73
CA ALA A 466 -17.36 0.11 -27.04
C ALA A 466 -16.62 -0.13 -28.36
N GLY A 467 -16.10 -1.33 -28.56
CA GLY A 467 -15.28 -1.73 -29.69
C GLY A 467 -13.78 -1.70 -29.40
N ASN A 468 -12.99 -1.61 -30.46
CA ASN A 468 -11.53 -1.66 -30.41
C ASN A 468 -10.94 -0.27 -30.68
N VAL A 469 -9.97 0.13 -29.86
CA VAL A 469 -9.21 1.37 -30.05
C VAL A 469 -7.72 1.03 -29.92
N ALA A 470 -6.95 1.39 -30.95
CA ALA A 470 -5.50 1.31 -30.92
C ALA A 470 -4.90 2.69 -31.17
N ARG A 471 -3.82 3.02 -30.46
CA ARG A 471 -3.01 4.21 -30.66
C ARG A 471 -1.54 3.83 -30.70
N ALA A 472 -0.79 4.39 -31.64
CA ALA A 472 0.66 4.45 -31.59
C ALA A 472 1.09 5.92 -31.60
N THR A 473 1.98 6.29 -30.69
CA THR A 473 2.51 7.64 -30.54
C THR A 473 4.03 7.58 -30.55
N ALA A 474 4.64 8.49 -31.29
CA ALA A 474 6.08 8.72 -31.26
C ALA A 474 6.33 10.22 -31.09
N GLU A 475 7.19 10.58 -30.15
CA GLU A 475 7.60 11.95 -29.91
C GLU A 475 9.11 12.05 -29.84
N VAL A 476 9.65 13.04 -30.53
CA VAL A 476 11.04 13.47 -30.37
C VAL A 476 11.03 14.88 -29.83
N SER A 477 11.78 15.12 -28.76
CA SER A 477 11.92 16.44 -28.15
C SER A 477 13.36 16.79 -27.88
N TRP A 478 13.67 18.08 -27.99
CA TRP A 478 14.97 18.65 -27.76
C TRP A 478 14.85 19.89 -26.89
N ARG A 479 15.79 20.08 -25.98
CA ARG A 479 15.96 21.32 -25.21
C ARG A 479 17.43 21.58 -24.91
N ARG A 480 17.80 22.85 -24.77
CA ARG A 480 19.16 23.23 -24.37
C ARG A 480 19.14 24.51 -23.55
N ASN A 481 19.92 24.56 -22.48
CA ASN A 481 20.12 25.78 -21.71
C ASN A 481 21.29 26.59 -22.26
N PHE A 482 21.08 27.88 -22.49
CA PHE A 482 22.09 28.87 -22.78
C PHE A 482 22.11 29.87 -21.62
N ILE A 483 23.28 30.03 -21.01
CA ILE A 483 23.48 30.98 -19.92
C ILE A 483 24.32 32.12 -20.48
N ASP A 484 23.81 33.33 -20.44
CA ASP A 484 24.54 34.51 -20.91
C ASP A 484 25.52 35.04 -19.84
N PRO A 485 26.41 36.01 -20.19
CA PRO A 485 27.38 36.54 -19.23
C PRO A 485 26.77 37.27 -18.02
N ILE A 486 25.52 37.73 -18.10
CA ILE A 486 24.82 38.39 -17.00
C ILE A 486 23.95 37.41 -16.18
N GLY A 487 23.98 36.12 -16.51
CA GLY A 487 23.34 35.04 -15.75
C GLY A 487 21.90 34.74 -16.14
N GLN A 488 21.38 35.30 -17.25
CA GLN A 488 20.07 34.91 -17.77
C GLN A 488 20.15 33.52 -18.39
N VAL A 489 19.07 32.75 -18.24
CA VAL A 489 18.95 31.41 -18.78
C VAL A 489 17.91 31.40 -19.89
N TRP A 490 18.36 31.11 -21.10
CA TRP A 490 17.54 30.95 -22.29
C TRP A 490 17.48 29.46 -22.65
N THR A 491 16.29 28.88 -22.59
CA THR A 491 16.05 27.47 -22.88
C THR A 491 15.13 27.34 -24.09
N PRO A 492 15.66 27.38 -25.33
CA PRO A 492 14.91 26.96 -26.49
C PRO A 492 14.62 25.46 -26.39
N TYR A 493 13.43 25.09 -26.85
CA TYR A 493 13.01 23.71 -26.97
C TYR A 493 12.13 23.52 -28.20
N ALA A 494 12.14 22.31 -28.73
CA ALA A 494 11.28 21.89 -29.82
C ALA A 494 10.87 20.44 -29.61
N SER A 495 9.66 20.10 -30.02
CA SER A 495 9.24 18.71 -30.11
C SER A 495 8.40 18.46 -31.35
N VAL A 496 8.39 17.22 -31.79
CA VAL A 496 7.49 16.74 -32.82
C VAL A 496 6.87 15.47 -32.31
N ARG A 497 5.55 15.49 -32.15
CA ARG A 497 4.75 14.33 -31.78
C ARG A 497 3.89 13.89 -32.97
N ALA A 498 3.88 12.60 -33.24
CA ALA A 498 3.03 11.97 -34.23
C ALA A 498 2.23 10.84 -33.59
N ASP A 499 0.93 10.82 -33.83
CA ASP A 499 0.01 9.79 -33.38
C ASP A 499 -0.64 9.11 -34.60
N ILE A 500 -0.85 7.80 -34.52
CA ILE A 500 -1.69 7.02 -35.43
C ILE A 500 -2.76 6.35 -34.59
N PHE A 501 -4.02 6.55 -34.96
CA PHE A 501 -5.19 5.96 -34.31
C PHE A 501 -5.84 4.95 -35.25
N SER A 502 -6.31 3.84 -34.69
CA SER A 502 -7.23 2.89 -35.33
C SER A 502 -8.44 2.78 -34.42
N VAL A 503 -9.60 3.21 -34.88
CA VAL A 503 -10.83 3.25 -34.09
C VAL A 503 -11.87 2.40 -34.80
N ASN A 504 -12.36 1.36 -34.14
CA ASN A 504 -13.42 0.50 -34.64
C ASN A 504 -14.47 0.35 -33.52
N PRO A 505 -15.40 1.32 -33.40
CA PRO A 505 -16.35 1.36 -32.31
C PRO A 505 -17.51 0.40 -32.56
N ASP A 506 -17.88 -0.38 -31.54
CA ASP A 506 -19.12 -1.17 -31.58
C ASP A 506 -20.30 -0.26 -31.23
N THR A 507 -21.27 -0.22 -32.13
CA THR A 507 -22.48 0.60 -32.03
C THR A 507 -23.75 -0.24 -32.07
N THR A 508 -23.63 -1.55 -31.86
CA THR A 508 -24.73 -2.50 -31.90
C THR A 508 -25.23 -2.84 -30.50
N GLY A 509 -26.54 -2.98 -30.36
CA GLY A 509 -27.19 -3.25 -29.06
C GLY A 509 -27.22 -2.04 -28.12
N TYR A 510 -28.05 -2.15 -27.09
CA TYR A 510 -28.11 -1.14 -26.03
C TYR A 510 -26.99 -1.40 -24.99
N PRO A 511 -26.24 -0.37 -24.54
CA PRO A 511 -26.42 1.07 -24.80
C PRO A 511 -25.58 1.63 -25.98
N ASN A 512 -24.82 0.79 -26.68
CA ASN A 512 -23.85 1.19 -27.72
C ASN A 512 -24.48 1.93 -28.91
N SER A 513 -25.73 1.61 -29.27
CA SER A 513 -26.46 2.28 -30.36
C SER A 513 -26.62 3.79 -30.15
N ASN A 514 -26.60 4.26 -28.90
CA ASN A 514 -26.74 5.68 -28.57
C ASN A 514 -25.49 6.50 -28.92
N VAL A 515 -24.33 5.87 -29.17
CA VAL A 515 -23.08 6.58 -29.47
C VAL A 515 -23.13 7.32 -30.82
N ARG A 516 -23.87 6.78 -31.80
CA ARG A 516 -23.92 7.27 -33.19
C ARG A 516 -24.43 8.72 -33.33
N THR A 517 -25.08 9.25 -32.30
CA THR A 517 -25.67 10.60 -32.33
C THR A 517 -24.71 11.70 -31.86
N ILE A 518 -23.46 11.35 -31.52
CA ILE A 518 -22.60 12.17 -30.63
C ILE A 518 -21.13 12.14 -31.06
N ALA A 519 -20.61 10.94 -31.28
CA ALA A 519 -19.22 10.71 -31.60
C ALA A 519 -19.11 10.27 -33.06
N ASP A 520 -17.95 10.54 -33.67
CA ASP A 520 -17.61 9.88 -34.92
C ASP A 520 -17.45 8.38 -34.65
N THR A 521 -18.33 7.58 -35.23
CA THR A 521 -18.30 6.11 -35.11
C THR A 521 -17.85 5.43 -36.39
N SER A 522 -17.15 6.16 -37.27
CA SER A 522 -16.55 5.56 -38.46
C SER A 522 -15.46 4.57 -38.05
N ASP A 523 -15.38 3.46 -38.78
CA ASP A 523 -14.23 2.56 -38.72
C ASP A 523 -13.11 3.20 -39.55
N GLU A 524 -12.12 3.76 -38.87
CA GLU A 524 -11.10 4.55 -39.53
C GLU A 524 -9.71 4.42 -38.90
N VAL A 525 -8.71 4.66 -39.75
CA VAL A 525 -7.32 4.85 -39.37
C VAL A 525 -6.90 6.25 -39.78
N PHE A 526 -6.42 7.05 -38.83
CA PHE A 526 -5.97 8.41 -39.11
C PHE A 526 -4.75 8.79 -38.28
N GLY A 527 -4.03 9.82 -38.76
CA GLY A 527 -2.86 10.36 -38.09
C GLY A 527 -3.11 11.76 -37.52
N ARG A 528 -2.35 12.11 -36.48
CA ARG A 528 -2.24 13.48 -35.94
C ARG A 528 -0.77 13.83 -35.78
N ALA A 529 -0.37 15.04 -36.18
CA ALA A 529 0.99 15.54 -36.00
C ALA A 529 0.96 16.88 -35.27
N MET A 530 1.70 16.98 -34.16
CA MET A 530 1.77 18.13 -33.28
C MET A 530 3.23 18.53 -33.05
N PRO A 531 3.83 19.32 -33.95
CA PRO A 531 5.07 20.01 -33.66
C PRO A 531 4.85 21.13 -32.63
N ALA A 532 5.83 21.33 -31.76
CA ALA A 532 5.90 22.44 -30.83
C ALA A 532 7.29 23.07 -30.90
N ILE A 533 7.33 24.40 -30.84
CA ILE A 533 8.57 25.15 -30.66
C ILE A 533 8.34 26.20 -29.58
N GLY A 534 9.32 26.40 -28.73
CA GLY A 534 9.20 27.40 -27.68
C GLY A 534 10.53 27.84 -27.11
N LEU A 535 10.44 28.87 -26.29
CA LEU A 535 11.55 29.48 -25.61
C LEU A 535 11.12 29.76 -24.17
N MET A 536 11.88 29.22 -23.22
CA MET A 536 11.75 29.57 -21.81
C MET A 536 12.89 30.52 -21.44
N TYR A 537 12.56 31.63 -20.81
CA TYR A 537 13.46 32.62 -20.26
C TYR A 537 13.37 32.62 -18.74
N ARG A 538 14.51 32.64 -18.08
CA ARG A 538 14.61 32.72 -16.61
C ARG A 538 15.74 33.64 -16.21
N TYR A 539 15.56 34.44 -15.16
CA TYR A 539 16.63 35.31 -14.65
C TYR A 539 16.72 35.28 -13.13
N PRO A 540 17.64 34.48 -12.54
CA PRO A 540 17.73 34.33 -11.09
C PRO A 540 18.50 35.50 -10.43
N PHE A 541 17.79 36.34 -9.70
CA PHE A 541 18.38 37.36 -8.82
C PHE A 541 18.72 36.75 -7.46
N VAL A 542 20.01 36.75 -7.11
CA VAL A 542 20.49 36.19 -5.84
C VAL A 542 20.84 37.33 -4.88
N ALA A 543 20.21 37.35 -3.71
CA ALA A 543 20.56 38.25 -2.62
C ALA A 543 20.98 37.44 -1.39
N LYS A 544 22.20 37.69 -0.88
CA LYS A 544 22.68 37.13 0.38
C LYS A 544 22.49 38.16 1.47
N THR A 545 21.68 37.85 2.47
CA THR A 545 21.45 38.67 3.66
C THR A 545 22.11 38.00 4.86
N SER A 546 22.16 38.69 6.01
CA SER A 546 22.68 38.10 7.26
C SER A 546 21.86 36.90 7.75
N TRP A 547 20.59 36.80 7.33
CA TRP A 547 19.62 35.82 7.81
C TRP A 547 19.25 34.75 6.78
N GLY A 548 19.76 34.85 5.54
CA GLY A 548 19.52 33.83 4.53
C GLY A 548 20.04 34.15 3.14
N THR A 549 19.86 33.19 2.24
CA THR A 549 20.03 33.40 0.79
C THR A 549 18.66 33.41 0.14
N HIS A 550 18.42 34.45 -0.65
CA HIS A 550 17.20 34.66 -1.40
C HIS A 550 17.49 34.53 -2.88
N ILE A 551 16.62 33.83 -3.61
CA ILE A 551 16.65 33.74 -5.05
C ILE A 551 15.26 34.11 -5.56
N ILE A 552 15.15 35.19 -6.32
CA ILE A 552 13.92 35.57 -7.02
C ILE A 552 14.16 35.38 -8.50
N GLU A 553 13.31 34.63 -9.17
CA GLU A 553 13.48 34.24 -10.57
C GLU A 553 12.17 34.50 -11.33
N PRO A 554 12.06 35.63 -12.05
CA PRO A 554 11.07 35.76 -13.11
C PRO A 554 11.28 34.66 -14.16
N VAL A 555 10.17 34.05 -14.57
CA VAL A 555 10.11 33.02 -15.59
C VAL A 555 9.08 33.44 -16.63
N ALA A 556 9.48 33.43 -17.89
CA ALA A 556 8.59 33.61 -19.02
C ALA A 556 8.79 32.45 -20.00
N GLN A 557 7.73 32.00 -20.63
CA GLN A 557 7.76 30.93 -21.61
C GLN A 557 6.82 31.29 -22.74
N ILE A 558 7.27 31.15 -23.98
CA ILE A 558 6.39 31.18 -25.16
C ILE A 558 6.48 29.83 -25.86
N VAL A 559 5.34 29.30 -26.27
CA VAL A 559 5.25 28.05 -27.01
C VAL A 559 4.21 28.18 -28.11
N ALA A 560 4.61 27.82 -29.33
CA ALA A 560 3.74 27.79 -30.49
C ALA A 560 3.49 26.34 -30.91
N ARG A 561 2.21 26.01 -31.12
CA ARG A 561 1.74 24.72 -31.61
C ARG A 561 0.61 24.94 -32.62
N PRO A 562 0.42 24.04 -33.59
CA PRO A 562 -0.79 24.01 -34.39
C PRO A 562 -2.04 23.84 -33.54
N ASN A 563 -3.22 24.05 -34.14
CA ASN A 563 -4.49 23.75 -33.48
C ASN A 563 -4.61 22.22 -33.26
N GLU A 564 -5.11 21.82 -32.10
CA GLU A 564 -5.44 20.42 -31.85
C GLU A 564 -6.52 19.96 -32.85
N THR A 565 -6.25 18.82 -33.48
CA THR A 565 -7.21 18.15 -34.37
C THR A 565 -7.78 16.92 -33.69
N SER A 566 -8.97 16.50 -34.12
CA SER A 566 -9.54 15.18 -33.78
C SER A 566 -9.94 14.96 -32.31
N SER A 567 -10.14 16.03 -31.51
CA SER A 567 -10.54 15.91 -30.09
C SER A 567 -11.91 15.23 -29.85
N LEU A 568 -12.78 15.17 -30.87
CA LEU A 568 -14.07 14.46 -30.85
C LEU A 568 -14.06 13.15 -31.66
N ARG A 569 -12.98 12.84 -32.39
CA ARG A 569 -12.84 11.61 -33.19
C ARG A 569 -12.26 10.43 -32.40
N VAL A 570 -11.55 10.72 -31.31
CA VAL A 570 -11.02 9.70 -30.38
C VAL A 570 -11.71 9.87 -29.04
N ALA A 571 -12.20 8.78 -28.46
CA ALA A 571 -12.61 8.78 -27.07
C ALA A 571 -11.41 9.08 -26.17
N ASN A 572 -11.61 9.89 -25.14
CA ASN A 572 -10.53 10.18 -24.20
C ASN A 572 -10.42 9.06 -23.15
N GLU A 573 -9.43 8.18 -23.30
CA GLU A 573 -9.26 6.98 -22.47
C GLU A 573 -8.19 7.19 -21.39
N ASP A 574 -7.12 7.96 -21.68
CA ASP A 574 -5.97 8.13 -20.79
C ASP A 574 -5.62 9.60 -20.46
N ALA A 575 -6.41 10.55 -20.95
CA ALA A 575 -6.23 12.00 -20.75
C ALA A 575 -7.40 12.63 -19.97
N GLN A 576 -8.10 11.88 -19.11
CA GLN A 576 -9.36 12.31 -18.48
C GLN A 576 -9.18 13.27 -17.28
N SER A 577 -7.96 13.43 -16.78
CA SER A 577 -7.67 14.25 -15.60
C SER A 577 -6.86 15.48 -15.99
N LEU A 578 -7.40 16.66 -15.69
CA LEU A 578 -6.69 17.93 -15.79
C LEU A 578 -7.01 18.79 -14.57
N VAL A 579 -5.96 19.14 -13.83
CA VAL A 579 -6.01 20.16 -12.78
C VAL A 579 -4.94 21.18 -13.13
N PHE A 580 -5.35 22.39 -13.52
CA PHE A 580 -4.41 23.47 -13.77
C PHE A 580 -3.94 24.08 -12.44
N ASP A 581 -2.63 24.09 -12.23
CA ASP A 581 -2.00 24.58 -11.01
C ASP A 581 -0.58 25.12 -11.30
N ALA A 582 0.11 25.55 -10.23
CA ALA A 582 1.48 26.05 -10.32
C ALA A 582 2.51 25.00 -10.77
N ASN A 583 2.20 23.70 -10.75
CA ASN A 583 3.11 22.62 -11.12
C ASN A 583 3.14 22.39 -12.63
N ASN A 584 2.02 22.60 -13.33
CA ASN A 584 1.93 22.43 -14.79
C ASN A 584 1.86 23.75 -15.57
N LEU A 585 1.99 24.91 -14.91
CA LEU A 585 2.02 26.23 -15.55
C LEU A 585 3.04 26.31 -16.70
N PHE A 586 4.27 25.85 -16.45
CA PHE A 586 5.39 25.90 -17.40
C PHE A 586 5.63 24.57 -18.13
N GLU A 587 4.69 23.63 -18.07
CA GLU A 587 4.82 22.34 -18.74
C GLU A 587 4.84 22.54 -20.26
N TRP A 588 5.94 22.09 -20.89
CA TRP A 588 6.22 22.39 -22.29
C TRP A 588 5.71 21.30 -23.24
N SER A 589 5.52 20.06 -22.75
CA SER A 589 4.87 18.98 -23.51
C SER A 589 3.34 19.13 -23.60
N GLY A 590 2.78 20.10 -22.89
CA GLY A 590 1.34 20.38 -22.80
C GLY A 590 0.75 19.96 -21.46
N LYS A 591 -0.41 20.53 -21.10
CA LYS A 591 -1.01 20.36 -19.77
C LYS A 591 -1.95 19.16 -19.63
N PHE A 592 -2.41 18.56 -20.72
CA PHE A 592 -3.23 17.33 -20.66
C PHE A 592 -2.40 16.14 -20.16
N SER A 593 -3.03 15.26 -19.38
CA SER A 593 -2.49 13.94 -19.06
C SER A 593 -2.59 13.00 -20.28
N GLY A 594 -1.84 11.90 -20.27
CA GLY A 594 -1.93 10.85 -21.32
C GLY A 594 -1.61 11.34 -22.73
N TYR A 595 -2.18 10.66 -23.73
CA TYR A 595 -1.93 11.01 -25.14
C TYR A 595 -3.20 11.18 -25.99
N ASN A 596 -4.41 10.90 -25.51
CA ASN A 596 -5.60 11.11 -26.36
C ASN A 596 -5.85 12.60 -26.66
N ARG A 597 -5.61 13.48 -25.67
CA ARG A 597 -5.63 14.94 -25.88
C ARG A 597 -4.23 15.55 -25.92
N VAL A 598 -4.13 16.71 -26.55
CA VAL A 598 -2.88 17.45 -26.69
C VAL A 598 -3.17 18.94 -26.74
N GLU A 599 -2.33 19.73 -26.07
CA GLU A 599 -2.47 21.18 -26.06
C GLU A 599 -2.15 21.75 -27.44
N GLY A 600 -3.12 22.45 -28.05
CA GLY A 600 -2.95 23.20 -29.29
C GLY A 600 -2.84 24.70 -29.08
N GLY A 601 -2.50 25.41 -30.16
CA GLY A 601 -2.39 26.87 -30.18
C GLY A 601 -1.10 27.42 -29.57
N THR A 602 -0.99 28.75 -29.58
CA THR A 602 0.18 29.49 -29.08
C THR A 602 -0.12 30.07 -27.70
N ARG A 603 0.78 29.85 -26.75
CA ARG A 603 0.65 30.34 -25.37
C ARG A 603 1.90 31.04 -24.88
N ALA A 604 1.70 32.07 -24.06
CA ALA A 604 2.72 32.64 -23.20
C ALA A 604 2.40 32.34 -21.73
N ASN A 605 3.35 31.79 -20.99
CA ASN A 605 3.22 31.55 -19.55
C ASN A 605 4.20 32.47 -18.84
N VAL A 606 3.77 33.15 -17.80
CA VAL A 606 4.61 34.06 -17.01
C VAL A 606 4.44 33.76 -15.53
N GLY A 607 5.50 33.97 -14.77
CA GLY A 607 5.44 33.82 -13.32
C GLY A 607 6.74 34.23 -12.65
N ALA A 608 6.73 34.17 -11.33
CA ALA A 608 7.90 34.41 -10.50
C ALA A 608 8.06 33.23 -9.52
N LEU A 609 9.30 32.73 -9.44
CA LEU A 609 9.71 31.73 -8.47
C LEU A 609 10.56 32.40 -7.40
N TYR A 610 10.23 32.19 -6.14
CA TYR A 610 11.06 32.57 -5.01
C TYR A 610 11.60 31.32 -4.33
N THR A 611 12.90 31.30 -4.04
CA THR A 611 13.54 30.27 -3.22
C THR A 611 14.37 30.94 -2.13
N GLY A 612 14.04 30.68 -0.87
CA GLY A 612 14.75 31.18 0.30
C GLY A 612 15.37 30.03 1.11
N ARG A 613 16.59 30.22 1.59
CA ARG A 613 17.25 29.35 2.59
C ARG A 613 17.66 30.18 3.79
N PHE A 614 17.21 29.79 4.98
CA PHE A 614 17.39 30.54 6.23
C PHE A 614 18.08 29.64 7.27
N GLY A 615 19.28 30.03 7.70
CA GLY A 615 20.08 29.19 8.60
C GLY A 615 20.39 27.81 7.99
N LYS A 616 20.37 26.76 8.82
CA LYS A 616 20.68 25.37 8.40
C LYS A 616 19.46 24.59 7.88
N GLU A 617 18.27 24.90 8.39
CA GLU A 617 17.08 24.06 8.21
C GLU A 617 15.88 24.83 7.61
N GLY A 618 15.90 26.16 7.65
CA GLY A 618 14.82 26.98 7.13
C GLY A 618 14.81 27.05 5.61
N PHE A 619 13.66 26.85 5.00
CA PHE A 619 13.47 26.88 3.55
C PHE A 619 12.10 27.44 3.15
N ALA A 620 12.05 28.18 2.04
CA ALA A 620 10.80 28.59 1.41
C ALA A 620 10.91 28.47 -0.12
N ASN A 621 9.85 27.98 -0.76
CA ASN A 621 9.68 27.95 -2.20
C ASN A 621 8.28 28.43 -2.57
N LEU A 622 8.20 29.54 -3.30
CA LEU A 622 6.93 30.14 -3.71
C LEU A 622 6.92 30.26 -5.24
N LEU A 623 5.79 29.99 -5.87
CA LEU A 623 5.56 30.29 -7.29
C LEU A 623 4.23 30.99 -7.43
N LEU A 624 4.19 32.04 -8.24
CA LEU A 624 2.97 32.71 -8.69
C LEU A 624 3.06 32.85 -10.21
N GLY A 625 1.98 32.59 -10.94
CA GLY A 625 1.98 32.82 -12.37
C GLY A 625 0.64 32.61 -13.06
N GLN A 626 0.65 32.86 -14.36
CA GLN A 626 -0.54 32.89 -15.23
C GLN A 626 -0.15 32.49 -16.66
N SER A 627 -1.10 31.95 -17.41
CA SER A 627 -0.98 31.56 -18.81
C SER A 627 -1.88 32.43 -19.69
N TYR A 628 -1.39 32.80 -20.87
CA TYR A 628 -2.10 33.59 -21.86
C TYR A 628 -2.15 32.82 -23.17
N HIS A 629 -3.33 32.62 -23.73
CA HIS A 629 -3.54 32.10 -25.08
C HIS A 629 -3.41 33.25 -26.07
N LEU A 630 -2.43 33.15 -26.98
CA LEU A 630 -2.07 34.24 -27.88
C LEU A 630 -2.61 34.04 -29.29
N GLY A 631 -2.94 32.81 -29.68
CA GLY A 631 -3.40 32.52 -31.03
C GLY A 631 -3.68 31.06 -31.30
N GLY A 632 -4.44 30.81 -32.37
CA GLY A 632 -4.97 29.48 -32.68
C GLY A 632 -6.20 29.13 -31.86
N ARG A 633 -6.65 27.88 -31.96
CA ARG A 633 -7.81 27.35 -31.22
C ARG A 633 -7.37 26.91 -29.83
N ASN A 634 -8.07 27.41 -28.80
CA ASN A 634 -7.84 27.00 -27.43
C ASN A 634 -8.43 25.59 -27.17
N SER A 635 -7.56 24.60 -26.97
CA SER A 635 -7.96 23.21 -26.70
C SER A 635 -8.79 23.03 -25.43
N PHE A 636 -8.62 23.91 -24.44
CA PHE A 636 -9.33 23.84 -23.16
C PHE A 636 -10.73 24.48 -23.25
N ALA A 637 -10.97 25.34 -24.23
CA ALA A 637 -12.27 25.97 -24.46
C ALA A 637 -13.29 25.03 -25.14
N THR A 638 -12.83 23.90 -25.68
CA THR A 638 -13.69 22.90 -26.34
C THR A 638 -13.65 21.58 -25.58
N GLY A 639 -14.79 21.17 -25.02
CA GLY A 639 -14.97 19.85 -24.41
C GLY A 639 -14.87 18.71 -25.42
N ASP A 640 -14.20 17.63 -25.03
CA ASP A 640 -14.28 16.31 -25.69
C ASP A 640 -15.53 15.55 -25.20
N LEU A 641 -15.61 14.23 -25.43
CA LEU A 641 -16.71 13.39 -24.93
C LEU A 641 -16.81 13.34 -23.39
N LEU A 642 -15.79 13.85 -22.69
CA LEU A 642 -15.66 13.88 -21.24
C LEU A 642 -15.60 15.29 -20.65
N ASN A 643 -15.72 16.31 -21.50
CA ASN A 643 -15.49 17.70 -21.15
C ASN A 643 -14.12 17.97 -20.51
N THR A 644 -13.12 17.12 -20.81
CA THR A 644 -11.75 17.29 -20.30
C THR A 644 -11.20 18.62 -20.81
N GLY A 645 -10.80 19.49 -19.88
CA GLY A 645 -10.34 20.84 -20.19
C GLY A 645 -11.31 21.94 -19.76
N LEU A 646 -12.61 21.64 -19.65
CA LEU A 646 -13.60 22.60 -19.14
C LEU A 646 -13.49 22.71 -17.60
N ASP A 647 -13.83 23.88 -17.06
CA ASP A 647 -13.70 24.26 -15.63
C ASP A 647 -12.27 24.10 -15.04
N SER A 648 -11.26 24.02 -15.91
CA SER A 648 -9.83 24.01 -15.62
C SER A 648 -9.23 25.40 -15.37
N GLY A 649 -9.91 26.48 -15.76
CA GLY A 649 -9.37 27.84 -15.68
C GLY A 649 -8.43 28.19 -16.83
N LEU A 650 -8.42 27.40 -17.91
CA LEU A 650 -7.62 27.62 -19.13
C LEU A 650 -8.48 27.93 -20.36
N GLU A 651 -9.81 28.02 -20.20
CA GLU A 651 -10.81 28.11 -21.28
C GLU A 651 -10.80 29.47 -21.98
N THR A 652 -10.43 30.52 -21.26
CA THR A 652 -10.38 31.88 -21.81
C THR A 652 -8.97 32.22 -22.29
N ASP A 653 -8.82 33.38 -22.96
CA ASP A 653 -7.51 33.81 -23.46
C ASP A 653 -6.53 34.17 -22.33
N THR A 654 -7.04 34.39 -21.13
CA THR A 654 -6.28 34.62 -19.90
C THR A 654 -6.63 33.52 -18.90
N SER A 655 -5.67 32.69 -18.50
CA SER A 655 -5.94 31.65 -17.51
C SER A 655 -6.23 32.24 -16.14
N ASP A 656 -6.83 31.45 -15.26
CA ASP A 656 -6.78 31.69 -13.83
C ASP A 656 -5.34 31.92 -13.34
N ILE A 657 -5.19 32.65 -12.25
CA ILE A 657 -3.91 32.88 -11.58
C ILE A 657 -3.64 31.67 -10.68
N VAL A 658 -2.46 31.07 -10.79
CA VAL A 658 -2.04 29.94 -9.96
C VAL A 658 -0.89 30.32 -9.05
N ALA A 659 -0.94 29.87 -7.80
CA ALA A 659 0.13 30.06 -6.85
C ALA A 659 0.39 28.79 -6.03
N ARG A 660 1.64 28.58 -5.62
CA ARG A 660 2.03 27.60 -4.60
C ARG A 660 3.05 28.17 -3.62
N ALA A 661 3.02 27.65 -2.41
CA ALA A 661 3.94 27.95 -1.33
C ALA A 661 4.34 26.65 -0.63
N GLN A 662 5.63 26.46 -0.40
CA GLN A 662 6.17 25.39 0.42
C GLN A 662 7.18 26.02 1.38
N VAL A 663 6.94 25.91 2.68
CA VAL A 663 7.73 26.61 3.70
C VAL A 663 8.04 25.66 4.84
N SER A 664 9.32 25.53 5.18
CA SER A 664 9.78 24.90 6.41
C SER A 664 10.53 25.96 7.23
N PRO A 665 9.89 26.61 8.21
CA PRO A 665 10.56 27.67 8.97
C PRO A 665 11.68 27.14 9.88
N PHE A 666 11.51 25.92 10.41
CA PHE A 666 12.43 25.22 11.31
C PHE A 666 12.19 23.69 11.22
N ALA A 667 13.13 22.87 11.70
CA ALA A 667 12.97 21.42 11.67
C ALA A 667 11.66 20.95 12.31
N GLY A 668 11.01 20.00 11.63
CA GLY A 668 9.77 19.40 12.08
C GLY A 668 8.51 20.11 11.57
N LEU A 669 8.53 21.41 11.26
CA LEU A 669 7.38 22.12 10.68
C LEU A 669 7.50 22.26 9.16
N PHE A 670 6.48 21.77 8.44
CA PHE A 670 6.35 21.91 6.99
C PHE A 670 4.95 22.41 6.63
N LEU A 671 4.90 23.51 5.90
CA LEU A 671 3.69 24.17 5.44
C LEU A 671 3.63 24.09 3.91
N THR A 672 2.49 23.71 3.38
CA THR A 672 2.23 23.72 1.94
C THR A 672 0.92 24.45 1.65
N GLY A 673 0.90 25.25 0.60
CA GLY A 673 -0.30 25.91 0.10
C GLY A 673 -0.29 25.94 -1.42
N ALA A 674 -1.44 25.77 -2.05
CA ALA A 674 -1.66 26.00 -3.47
C ALA A 674 -3.03 26.63 -3.66
N THR A 675 -3.14 27.55 -4.62
CA THR A 675 -4.42 28.18 -4.95
C THR A 675 -4.54 28.49 -6.44
N ARG A 676 -5.78 28.46 -6.93
CA ARG A 676 -6.19 28.95 -8.24
C ARG A 676 -7.23 30.05 -8.03
N LEU A 677 -6.99 31.23 -8.57
CA LEU A 677 -7.86 32.41 -8.46
C LEU A 677 -8.39 32.76 -9.85
N ASN A 678 -9.67 33.16 -9.91
CA ASN A 678 -10.26 33.64 -11.15
C ASN A 678 -9.47 34.84 -11.69
N GLN A 679 -9.24 34.84 -13.00
CA GLN A 679 -8.44 35.85 -13.70
C GLN A 679 -8.98 37.27 -13.61
N THR A 680 -10.30 37.45 -13.43
CA THR A 680 -10.97 38.76 -13.44
C THR A 680 -11.43 39.16 -12.05
N THR A 681 -12.07 38.25 -11.32
CA THR A 681 -12.69 38.56 -10.01
C THR A 681 -11.73 38.34 -8.84
N PHE A 682 -10.61 37.64 -9.06
CA PHE A 682 -9.73 37.13 -8.01
C PHE A 682 -10.42 36.20 -7.00
N GLU A 683 -11.64 35.76 -7.29
CA GLU A 683 -12.34 34.79 -6.46
C GLU A 683 -11.62 33.45 -6.50
N THR A 684 -11.46 32.87 -5.32
CA THR A 684 -10.84 31.56 -5.15
C THR A 684 -11.63 30.48 -5.87
N GLN A 685 -10.99 29.82 -6.84
CA GLN A 685 -11.51 28.64 -7.52
C GLN A 685 -11.05 27.33 -6.84
N ARG A 686 -9.85 27.35 -6.26
CA ARG A 686 -9.25 26.21 -5.56
C ARG A 686 -8.29 26.65 -4.48
N ILE A 687 -8.30 25.95 -3.33
CA ILE A 687 -7.27 26.01 -2.29
C ILE A 687 -6.96 24.59 -1.84
N ASP A 688 -5.67 24.29 -1.78
CA ASP A 688 -5.11 23.15 -1.07
C ASP A 688 -4.10 23.71 -0.06
N ALA A 689 -4.32 23.52 1.24
CA ALA A 689 -3.38 23.95 2.27
C ALA A 689 -3.14 22.82 3.27
N ALA A 690 -1.91 22.66 3.72
CA ALA A 690 -1.56 21.70 4.76
C ALA A 690 -0.42 22.22 5.64
N ALA A 691 -0.43 21.78 6.88
CA ALA A 691 0.61 22.03 7.87
C ALA A 691 0.90 20.73 8.60
N THR A 692 2.16 20.28 8.58
CA THR A 692 2.62 19.12 9.32
C THR A 692 3.70 19.54 10.30
N TYR A 693 3.54 19.15 11.55
CA TYR A 693 4.54 19.31 12.59
C TYR A 693 4.91 17.94 13.15
N ALA A 694 6.18 17.53 13.07
CA ALA A 694 6.62 16.23 13.54
C ALA A 694 7.94 16.32 14.34
N THR A 695 7.96 15.61 15.47
CA THR A 695 9.10 15.38 16.35
C THR A 695 9.13 13.91 16.76
N SER A 696 10.06 13.49 17.62
CA SER A 696 10.06 12.14 18.20
C SER A 696 8.87 11.88 19.14
N VAL A 697 8.27 12.92 19.71
CA VAL A 697 7.20 12.82 20.73
C VAL A 697 5.82 13.12 20.17
N VAL A 698 5.71 14.17 19.35
CA VAL A 698 4.44 14.61 18.77
C VAL A 698 4.52 14.69 17.25
N SER A 699 3.45 14.25 16.60
CA SER A 699 3.19 14.47 15.17
C SER A 699 1.78 15.02 15.03
N ALA A 700 1.61 16.15 14.38
CA ALA A 700 0.30 16.75 14.08
C ALA A 700 0.24 17.15 12.61
N SER A 701 -0.91 17.01 11.99
CA SER A 701 -1.15 17.46 10.62
C SER A 701 -2.53 18.06 10.49
N ILE A 702 -2.60 19.19 9.80
CA ILE A 702 -3.81 19.90 9.44
C ILE A 702 -3.84 19.97 7.91
N GLY A 703 -4.98 19.64 7.30
CA GLY A 703 -5.24 19.85 5.89
C GLY A 703 -6.51 20.66 5.71
N TYR A 704 -6.54 21.54 4.71
CA TYR A 704 -7.71 22.29 4.27
C TYR A 704 -7.81 22.21 2.76
N GLY A 705 -8.99 21.86 2.27
CA GLY A 705 -9.29 21.82 0.84
C GLY A 705 -10.57 22.59 0.56
N ARG A 706 -10.55 23.45 -0.45
CA ARG A 706 -11.73 24.12 -0.99
C ARG A 706 -11.69 24.08 -2.51
N TYR A 707 -12.76 23.60 -3.11
CA TYR A 707 -12.88 23.44 -4.57
C TYR A 707 -14.24 23.96 -5.01
N GLU A 708 -14.25 24.98 -5.88
CA GLU A 708 -15.48 25.50 -6.46
C GLU A 708 -16.17 24.48 -7.39
N PRO A 709 -17.49 24.62 -7.64
CA PRO A 709 -18.22 23.75 -8.56
C PRO A 709 -17.59 23.69 -9.96
N GLN A 710 -17.58 22.51 -10.55
CA GLN A 710 -17.18 22.22 -11.93
C GLN A 710 -18.35 21.49 -12.64
N PRO A 711 -19.45 22.20 -12.97
CA PRO A 711 -20.66 21.59 -13.51
C PRO A 711 -20.44 20.88 -14.84
N ASN A 712 -19.50 21.33 -15.68
CA ASN A 712 -19.20 20.69 -16.96
C ASN A 712 -18.57 19.30 -16.78
N LEU A 713 -17.98 19.03 -15.59
CA LEU A 713 -17.38 17.76 -15.21
C LEU A 713 -18.30 16.90 -14.32
N GLY A 714 -19.53 17.34 -14.06
CA GLY A 714 -20.45 16.62 -13.18
C GLY A 714 -20.36 17.00 -11.70
N ILE A 715 -19.62 18.05 -11.36
CA ILE A 715 -19.40 18.45 -9.97
C ILE A 715 -20.14 19.75 -9.70
N TYR A 716 -21.41 19.68 -9.32
CA TYR A 716 -22.27 20.86 -9.21
C TYR A 716 -22.19 21.58 -7.87
N ARG A 717 -21.46 21.01 -6.91
CA ARG A 717 -21.34 21.56 -5.56
C ARG A 717 -19.91 21.90 -5.26
N ARG A 718 -19.77 22.95 -4.45
CA ARG A 718 -18.53 23.27 -3.80
C ARG A 718 -18.18 22.17 -2.81
N ARG A 719 -16.89 21.87 -2.69
CA ARG A 719 -16.36 20.89 -1.76
C ARG A 719 -15.40 21.63 -0.84
N GLU A 720 -15.68 21.63 0.45
CA GLU A 720 -14.86 22.29 1.44
C GLU A 720 -14.68 21.38 2.66
N GLY A 721 -13.46 21.22 3.13
CA GLY A 721 -13.19 20.32 4.25
C GLY A 721 -11.90 20.62 4.98
N VAL A 722 -11.85 20.20 6.24
CA VAL A 722 -10.67 20.30 7.11
C VAL A 722 -10.35 18.93 7.67
N SER A 723 -9.11 18.47 7.49
CA SER A 723 -8.59 17.28 8.14
C SER A 723 -7.66 17.67 9.28
N LEU A 724 -7.81 17.01 10.42
CA LEU A 724 -6.94 17.12 11.57
C LEU A 724 -6.47 15.71 11.93
N SER A 725 -5.18 15.52 12.13
CA SER A 725 -4.64 14.26 12.64
C SER A 725 -3.49 14.53 13.58
N GLY A 726 -3.34 13.67 14.58
CA GLY A 726 -2.36 13.83 15.63
C GLY A 726 -1.93 12.50 16.20
N SER A 727 -0.67 12.43 16.61
CA SER A 727 -0.12 11.37 17.42
C SER A 727 0.77 11.95 18.50
N LEU A 728 0.63 11.44 19.71
CA LEU A 728 1.36 11.90 20.89
C LEU A 728 1.89 10.70 21.66
N LEU A 729 3.20 10.69 21.89
CA LEU A 729 3.86 9.80 22.82
C LEU A 729 3.64 10.35 24.25
N VAL A 730 2.70 9.76 24.99
CA VAL A 730 2.31 10.21 26.34
C VAL A 730 3.30 9.70 27.39
N THR A 731 3.81 8.50 27.18
CA THR A 731 4.91 7.89 27.94
C THR A 731 5.81 7.14 26.95
N PRO A 732 7.02 6.68 27.33
CA PRO A 732 7.94 6.01 26.39
C PRO A 732 7.32 4.85 25.59
N ASN A 733 6.30 4.18 26.14
CA ASN A 733 5.66 3.03 25.52
C ASN A 733 4.24 3.31 25.01
N TRP A 734 3.56 4.37 25.49
CA TRP A 734 2.18 4.69 25.11
C TRP A 734 2.10 5.81 24.10
N ARG A 735 1.46 5.54 22.97
CA ARG A 735 1.17 6.49 21.90
C ARG A 735 -0.32 6.59 21.65
N LEU A 736 -0.84 7.80 21.76
CA LEU A 736 -2.21 8.14 21.34
C LEU A 736 -2.20 8.58 19.89
N ARG A 737 -3.28 8.26 19.17
CA ARG A 737 -3.53 8.64 17.78
C ARG A 737 -4.98 9.13 17.67
N ALA A 738 -5.19 10.23 16.97
CA ALA A 738 -6.53 10.73 16.69
C ALA A 738 -6.55 11.39 15.31
N GLY A 739 -7.69 11.32 14.64
CA GLY A 739 -7.91 12.01 13.38
C GLY A 739 -9.38 12.29 13.14
N VAL A 740 -9.67 13.43 12.52
CA VAL A 740 -11.01 13.81 12.11
C VAL A 740 -10.94 14.52 10.75
N LEU A 741 -11.91 14.22 9.88
CA LEU A 741 -12.17 14.96 8.66
C LEU A 741 -13.55 15.60 8.80
N PHE A 742 -13.61 16.92 8.65
CA PHE A 742 -14.85 17.68 8.60
C PHE A 742 -15.21 18.02 7.16
N ASP A 743 -16.47 17.81 6.80
CA ASP A 743 -17.10 18.38 5.61
C ASP A 743 -17.78 19.69 6.05
N LEU A 744 -17.27 20.81 5.53
CA LEU A 744 -17.70 22.16 5.90
C LEU A 744 -18.88 22.67 5.07
N ASP A 745 -19.26 21.97 4.00
CA ASP A 745 -20.35 22.38 3.10
C ASP A 745 -21.59 21.47 3.22
N LYS A 746 -21.52 20.38 4.00
CA LYS A 746 -22.64 19.44 4.17
C LYS A 746 -23.95 20.09 4.63
N TYR A 747 -23.90 21.07 5.52
CA TYR A 747 -25.10 21.77 6.00
C TYR A 747 -25.81 22.57 4.90
N LYS A 748 -25.05 23.11 3.94
CA LYS A 748 -25.62 23.80 2.77
C LYS A 748 -26.32 22.81 1.86
N TYR A 749 -25.71 21.63 1.67
CA TYR A 749 -26.33 20.56 0.92
C TYR A 749 -27.65 20.10 1.58
N ASP A 750 -27.68 19.90 2.90
CA ASP A 750 -28.91 19.49 3.59
C ASP A 750 -30.02 20.54 3.47
N ARG A 751 -29.66 21.83 3.47
CA ARG A 751 -30.59 22.92 3.20
C ARG A 751 -31.11 22.89 1.76
N GLU A 752 -30.24 22.71 0.76
CA GLU A 752 -30.63 22.59 -0.65
C GLU A 752 -31.56 21.40 -0.91
N VAL A 753 -31.22 20.22 -0.37
CA VAL A 753 -32.04 19.00 -0.47
C VAL A 753 -33.40 19.22 0.15
N ARG A 754 -33.45 19.81 1.36
CA ARG A 754 -34.72 20.12 2.00
C ARG A 754 -35.55 21.07 1.14
N SER A 755 -34.96 22.13 0.60
CA SER A 755 -35.67 23.07 -0.26
C SER A 755 -36.27 22.38 -1.49
N ALA A 756 -35.52 21.49 -2.14
CA ALA A 756 -36.02 20.71 -3.28
C ALA A 756 -37.13 19.72 -2.87
N GLN A 757 -36.95 18.98 -1.78
CA GLN A 757 -37.96 18.06 -1.27
C GLN A 757 -39.23 18.79 -0.80
N TYR A 758 -39.08 19.99 -0.24
CA TYR A 758 -40.21 20.80 0.22
C TYR A 758 -41.00 21.37 -0.96
N ALA A 759 -40.32 21.77 -2.03
CA ALA A 759 -40.98 22.14 -3.28
C ALA A 759 -41.77 20.97 -3.90
N ASN A 760 -41.21 19.75 -3.89
CA ASN A 760 -41.92 18.55 -4.33
C ASN A 760 -43.12 18.25 -3.43
N TRP A 761 -42.97 18.38 -2.12
CA TRP A 761 -44.08 18.25 -1.17
C TRP A 761 -45.19 19.26 -1.43
N LEU A 762 -44.87 20.53 -1.68
CA LEU A 762 -45.87 21.56 -2.03
C LEU A 762 -46.63 21.22 -3.33
N ALA A 763 -45.95 20.60 -4.30
CA ALA A 763 -46.56 20.19 -5.56
C ALA A 763 -47.46 18.95 -5.42
N SER A 764 -47.25 18.11 -4.39
CA SER A 764 -48.01 16.86 -4.19
C SER A 764 -48.13 16.46 -2.71
N PRO A 765 -48.79 17.28 -1.86
CA PRO A 765 -48.78 17.11 -0.41
C PRO A 765 -49.56 15.89 0.08
N SER A 766 -50.42 15.31 -0.79
CA SER A 766 -51.20 14.10 -0.50
C SER A 766 -50.42 12.80 -0.71
N THR A 767 -49.27 12.83 -1.41
CA THR A 767 -48.49 11.64 -1.78
C THR A 767 -47.06 11.67 -1.28
N ILE A 768 -46.54 12.84 -0.93
CA ILE A 768 -45.17 13.04 -0.43
C ILE A 768 -45.25 13.44 1.04
N ALA A 769 -44.41 12.87 1.89
CA ALA A 769 -44.33 13.25 3.30
C ALA A 769 -43.59 14.59 3.47
N ILE A 770 -43.91 15.36 4.52
CA ILE A 770 -43.17 16.58 4.85
C ILE A 770 -41.70 16.23 5.08
N PRO A 771 -40.75 16.84 4.35
CA PRO A 771 -39.34 16.49 4.49
C PRO A 771 -38.80 16.88 5.86
N LYS A 772 -38.15 15.93 6.52
CA LYS A 772 -37.44 16.16 7.79
C LYS A 772 -36.11 16.86 7.50
N TYR A 773 -35.87 17.96 8.19
CA TYR A 773 -34.57 18.64 8.12
C TYR A 773 -33.56 17.94 9.01
N THR A 774 -32.46 17.53 8.40
CA THR A 774 -31.28 17.08 9.14
C THR A 774 -30.32 18.26 9.15
N ASP A 775 -30.32 19.02 10.24
CA ASP A 775 -29.39 20.14 10.40
C ASP A 775 -28.01 19.58 10.77
N THR A 776 -27.20 19.28 9.76
CA THR A 776 -25.78 19.02 10.01
C THR A 776 -25.14 20.37 10.30
N GLY A 777 -24.40 20.52 11.39
CA GLY A 777 -23.72 21.79 11.69
C GLY A 777 -22.59 22.07 10.70
N LEU A 778 -21.94 23.23 10.83
CA LEU A 778 -20.77 23.60 10.00
C LEU A 778 -19.65 22.56 10.05
N PHE A 779 -19.45 21.88 11.19
CA PHE A 779 -18.41 20.87 11.37
C PHE A 779 -19.01 19.46 11.33
N GLN A 780 -19.60 19.08 10.21
CA GLN A 780 -20.06 17.70 10.03
C GLN A 780 -18.86 16.78 9.89
N THR A 781 -18.80 15.73 10.71
CA THR A 781 -17.72 14.73 10.60
C THR A 781 -17.97 13.80 9.40
N ALA A 782 -17.00 13.75 8.49
CA ALA A 782 -16.95 12.80 7.38
C ALA A 782 -16.18 11.54 7.76
N SER A 783 -15.14 11.65 8.59
CA SER A 783 -14.49 10.49 9.20
C SER A 783 -13.90 10.84 10.56
N THR A 784 -13.88 9.88 11.48
CA THR A 784 -13.17 9.99 12.75
C THR A 784 -12.32 8.75 12.98
N SER A 785 -11.18 8.92 13.62
CA SER A 785 -10.33 7.81 14.05
C SER A 785 -9.71 8.13 15.39
N PHE A 786 -9.59 7.11 16.21
CA PHE A 786 -8.93 7.18 17.50
C PHE A 786 -8.17 5.88 17.72
N GLY A 787 -6.98 5.94 18.29
CA GLY A 787 -6.19 4.76 18.55
C GLY A 787 -5.27 4.95 19.73
N ILE A 788 -5.07 3.86 20.46
CA ILE A 788 -4.11 3.76 21.54
C ILE A 788 -3.17 2.62 21.19
N ASN A 789 -1.88 2.93 21.19
CA ASN A 789 -0.83 1.98 20.92
C ASN A 789 0.10 1.91 22.14
N TYR A 790 0.38 0.71 22.61
CA TYR A 790 1.44 0.41 23.55
C TYR A 790 2.51 -0.43 22.84
N THR A 791 3.76 -0.02 22.93
CA THR A 791 4.89 -0.77 22.38
C THR A 791 6.03 -0.77 23.39
N ASP A 792 6.49 -1.96 23.77
CA ASP A 792 7.71 -2.18 24.55
C ASP A 792 8.64 -3.19 23.83
N GLU A 793 9.64 -3.74 24.54
CA GLU A 793 10.60 -4.69 23.95
C GLU A 793 10.04 -6.10 23.64
N CYS A 794 8.87 -6.46 24.17
CA CYS A 794 8.28 -7.80 24.11
C CYS A 794 6.79 -7.83 23.74
N THR A 795 6.10 -6.70 23.66
CA THR A 795 4.65 -6.57 23.53
C THR A 795 4.27 -5.37 22.66
N VAL A 796 3.39 -5.60 21.69
CA VAL A 796 2.66 -4.54 21.00
C VAL A 796 1.17 -4.72 21.26
N PHE A 797 0.51 -3.69 21.75
CA PHE A 797 -0.92 -3.66 21.95
C PHE A 797 -1.51 -2.46 21.24
N ASP A 798 -2.46 -2.68 20.34
CA ASP A 798 -3.12 -1.63 19.58
C ASP A 798 -4.63 -1.79 19.66
N VAL A 799 -5.30 -0.73 20.06
CA VAL A 799 -6.75 -0.60 19.93
C VAL A 799 -7.02 0.62 19.10
N SER A 800 -7.79 0.45 18.03
CA SER A 800 -8.19 1.54 17.16
C SER A 800 -9.67 1.49 16.83
N TYR A 801 -10.27 2.66 16.79
CA TYR A 801 -11.61 2.93 16.31
C TYR A 801 -11.50 3.78 15.06
N SER A 802 -12.27 3.45 14.03
CA SER A 802 -12.43 4.28 12.86
C SER A 802 -13.90 4.33 12.44
N GLN A 803 -14.38 5.52 12.13
CA GLN A 803 -15.67 5.75 11.52
C GLN A 803 -15.48 6.50 10.21
N SER A 804 -16.16 6.05 9.17
CA SER A 804 -16.23 6.73 7.89
C SER A 804 -17.69 6.90 7.50
N TYR A 805 -18.06 8.14 7.20
CA TYR A 805 -19.35 8.52 6.64
C TYR A 805 -19.14 8.88 5.17
N ALA A 806 -19.82 8.19 4.27
CA ALA A 806 -19.79 8.47 2.84
C ALA A 806 -21.21 8.76 2.34
N ASP A 807 -21.41 9.92 1.74
CA ASP A 807 -22.61 10.25 0.98
C ASP A 807 -22.35 9.94 -0.50
N ARG A 808 -23.03 8.92 -1.04
CA ARG A 808 -22.87 8.55 -2.45
C ARG A 808 -23.69 9.49 -3.31
N GLN A 809 -23.22 9.79 -4.53
CA GLN A 809 -23.97 10.61 -5.48
C GLN A 809 -25.37 10.05 -5.81
N SER A 810 -25.61 8.75 -5.54
CA SER A 810 -26.91 8.09 -5.62
C SER A 810 -27.86 8.39 -4.44
N GLY A 811 -27.45 9.22 -3.47
CA GLY A 811 -28.22 9.56 -2.27
C GLY A 811 -28.14 8.52 -1.14
N ALA A 812 -27.40 7.43 -1.33
CA ALA A 812 -27.19 6.42 -0.29
C ALA A 812 -26.07 6.84 0.67
N THR A 813 -26.38 6.96 1.95
CA THR A 813 -25.39 7.24 3.00
C THR A 813 -24.84 5.94 3.58
N LYS A 814 -23.53 5.84 3.71
CA LYS A 814 -22.83 4.70 4.31
C LYS A 814 -22.05 5.16 5.53
N ASP A 815 -22.52 4.78 6.72
CA ASP A 815 -21.80 4.95 7.98
C ASP A 815 -21.14 3.61 8.35
N THR A 816 -19.82 3.55 8.26
CA THR A 816 -19.04 2.37 8.63
C THR A 816 -18.23 2.68 9.87
N ARG A 817 -18.48 1.96 10.96
CA ARG A 817 -17.71 2.06 12.20
C ARG A 817 -16.99 0.74 12.42
N THR A 818 -15.71 0.80 12.74
CA THR A 818 -14.86 -0.38 12.91
C THR A 818 -14.03 -0.21 14.17
N VAL A 819 -13.99 -1.25 14.99
CA VAL A 819 -13.06 -1.40 16.11
C VAL A 819 -12.09 -2.51 15.76
N MET A 820 -10.80 -2.20 15.88
CA MET A 820 -9.70 -3.13 15.66
C MET A 820 -8.90 -3.27 16.95
N PHE A 821 -8.53 -4.50 17.24
CA PHE A 821 -7.68 -4.90 18.35
C PHE A 821 -6.52 -5.72 17.79
N ARG A 822 -5.31 -5.43 18.23
CA ARG A 822 -4.11 -6.21 17.93
C ARG A 822 -3.28 -6.37 19.20
N LEU A 823 -2.87 -7.60 19.49
CA LEU A 823 -1.93 -7.96 20.54
C LEU A 823 -0.83 -8.81 19.93
N GLU A 824 0.38 -8.31 19.89
CA GLU A 824 1.57 -9.03 19.47
C GLU A 824 2.44 -9.32 20.69
N LEU A 825 2.75 -10.58 20.89
CA LEU A 825 3.69 -11.03 21.91
C LEU A 825 4.91 -11.55 21.19
N ARG A 826 6.05 -10.87 21.40
CA ARG A 826 7.31 -11.25 20.78
C ARG A 826 7.57 -12.73 21.06
N THR A 827 7.90 -13.50 20.02
CA THR A 827 8.09 -14.97 20.02
C THR A 827 6.83 -15.85 20.17
N LEU A 828 5.69 -15.34 20.65
CA LEU A 828 4.44 -16.11 20.75
C LEU A 828 3.44 -15.84 19.62
N GLY A 829 3.57 -14.70 18.91
CA GLY A 829 2.78 -14.38 17.72
C GLY A 829 1.83 -13.19 17.90
N GLU A 830 0.94 -13.01 16.92
CA GLU A 830 0.02 -11.86 16.82
C GLU A 830 -1.45 -12.32 16.85
N LEU A 831 -2.21 -11.83 17.81
CA LEU A 831 -3.65 -11.94 17.86
C LEU A 831 -4.29 -10.66 17.34
N SER A 832 -5.19 -10.76 16.36
CA SER A 832 -5.94 -9.61 15.83
C SER A 832 -7.44 -9.89 15.79
N TYR A 833 -8.25 -8.90 16.13
CA TYR A 833 -9.70 -8.92 16.03
C TYR A 833 -10.21 -7.62 15.40
N SER A 834 -11.16 -7.71 14.49
CA SER A 834 -11.77 -6.56 13.83
C SER A 834 -13.28 -6.74 13.78
N GLN A 835 -14.02 -5.74 14.25
CA GLN A 835 -15.48 -5.75 14.31
C GLN A 835 -16.07 -4.46 13.75
N ASN A 836 -17.06 -4.58 12.87
CA ASN A 836 -17.85 -3.42 12.45
C ASN A 836 -19.02 -3.22 13.42
N LEU A 837 -19.21 -1.99 13.89
CA LEU A 837 -20.28 -1.60 14.80
C LEU A 837 -21.41 -0.92 14.01
N GLY A 838 -22.56 -1.59 13.85
CA GLY A 838 -23.79 -0.93 13.40
C GLY A 838 -23.85 -0.51 11.92
N GLY A 839 -23.25 -1.25 11.00
CA GLY A 839 -23.51 -1.05 9.59
C GLY A 839 -24.86 -1.66 9.22
N ASN A 840 -25.86 -0.84 8.88
CA ASN A 840 -26.98 -1.34 8.08
C ASN A 840 -26.35 -1.99 6.83
N ALA A 841 -26.56 -3.30 6.65
CA ALA A 841 -26.17 -3.98 5.42
C ALA A 841 -26.89 -3.25 4.28
N SER A 842 -26.16 -2.40 3.56
CA SER A 842 -26.71 -1.73 2.39
C SER A 842 -26.82 -2.78 1.28
N THR A 843 -27.86 -2.72 0.46
CA THR A 843 -28.01 -3.55 -0.74
C THR A 843 -26.75 -3.59 -1.62
N GLY A 844 -25.97 -2.49 -1.64
CA GLY A 844 -24.69 -2.40 -2.35
C GLY A 844 -23.54 -3.27 -1.79
N ASP A 845 -23.74 -3.93 -0.65
CA ASP A 845 -22.78 -4.87 -0.06
C ASP A 845 -23.16 -6.34 -0.35
N GLY A 846 -24.28 -6.59 -1.03
CA GLY A 846 -24.72 -7.95 -1.41
C GLY A 846 -25.14 -8.85 -0.24
N VAL A 847 -25.40 -8.25 0.92
CA VAL A 847 -25.81 -8.90 2.17
C VAL A 847 -27.29 -8.58 2.43
N THR A 848 -28.08 -9.53 2.92
CA THR A 848 -29.49 -9.28 3.25
C THR A 848 -29.59 -8.40 4.49
N SER A 849 -30.56 -7.47 4.52
CA SER A 849 -30.80 -6.58 5.65
C SER A 849 -31.47 -7.27 6.85
N SER A 850 -31.42 -8.59 6.91
CA SER A 850 -32.10 -9.41 7.91
C SER A 850 -31.09 -10.08 8.86
N GLN A 851 -31.24 -9.71 10.14
CA GLN A 851 -30.60 -10.17 11.37
C GLN A 851 -29.39 -9.36 11.86
#